data_AF-A0A562ZFC5-F1
#
_entry.id   AF-A0A562ZFC5-F1
#
_cell.length_a   1.000
_cell.length_b   1.000
_cell.length_c   1.000
_cell.angle_alpha   90.00
_cell.angle_beta   90.00
_cell.angle_gamma   90.00
#
_symmetry.space_group_name_H-M   'P 1'
#
loop_
_entity.id
_entity.type
_entity.pdbx_description
1 polymer ?
#
loop_
_entity_poly.entity_id
_entity_poly.type
_entity_poly.pdbx_seq_one_letter_code
_entity_poly.pdbx_strand_id
1 'polypeptide(L)'
;MSKTLVIAEKPSVAQDIVRALTPVAGKFDKHDEYFESEKYIVTSAVGHLVEIHAPEEFDVKRGKWSFAHLPVIPPYFDLKPVDKTKSRLNAVVKLAKRKDVTELVNACDAGREGELIFRLIEQFAATGKDKPGAKAASLGKPVKRLWLQSMTPQAIRDGFDKLRTDKQMLGLAHAARSRSEADWLVGINGTRAMTAFNSRDGGFFLTTVGRVQTPTLAIVVEREEQIRKFISRDYWEVHASFLAEAGEYPGKWFDPNWKKDPEDAEKRADRLWNEKDARAIADAVRGKAATVTEESKPTTQAAPGLFDLTSLQREANGRFGYSAKTTLALAQSLYERHKALTYPRTDSRHLPMDYVKVVHDTMGMLADSGMKHLAPFAKQAVDGGYVKPIKRIFDDTKVSDHFAIIPTLQAPSGLSEAEQKLYDLVVRRFLAVFFPSAEYTVTTRISQAVGHHFKTEGKVLVKPGWLAIYGKEAAEEVADAKEGDKGQNLVPVKPGEMVRSETVEPKGLKTRPPARYSEATLLGAMEGAGKFIEDDELREAMQEKGLGTPATRAATIEGLINEKYMLREGRELIPTAKAFQLMTLLRGLGVEELSKPELTGEWEYKLAQMEHGKLSRDTFMQEIAEMTERIVKKAKEYDRDTVPGDYATLKTPCPNCGGTVMETYRRYNCVGKKGQEPCGFSFTKIPAGRAFELDEVEDFLTNKRIGPLQGFRSKAGWPFTAELALKFDEEEKNWKLEFDFGNEEDPATTGEIIDLSAQEPLGPCPKCGARVYEWGSNYVCERAVPTAGHPTPTCDFRSGKIILQQPVEREQMSKLLATGKTDLLDKFVSMRTRRPFKAYLAWDAEAGKVNFEFEPRTSKFPPRKGAPAKTAKEPGTPYKATAKAAKAVAGKTAAKKAPAAKKAPAKKAAAPKAPRKTGPGLTPSAALAAVIGSEPVARTEVIKKLWDYIKANGLQDATNKRAINADGKLKPVFGKDQVTMFELAGIVGKHLS
;
A
#
# COMPACT_ATOMS: atom_id res chain seq x y z
N MET A 1 -53.52 -3.30 -8.30
CA MET A 1 -52.60 -4.22 -7.59
C MET A 1 -51.65 -3.41 -6.74
N SER A 2 -51.48 -3.78 -5.47
CA SER A 2 -50.39 -3.30 -4.62
C SER A 2 -49.12 -4.12 -4.87
N LYS A 3 -47.95 -3.50 -4.74
CA LYS A 3 -46.64 -4.11 -4.97
C LYS A 3 -45.66 -3.85 -3.83
N THR A 4 -44.71 -4.77 -3.67
CA THR A 4 -43.59 -4.66 -2.72
C THR A 4 -42.32 -4.31 -3.46
N LEU A 5 -41.62 -3.24 -3.07
CA LEU A 5 -40.32 -2.88 -3.63
C LEU A 5 -39.19 -3.48 -2.80
N VAL A 6 -38.47 -4.42 -3.39
CA VAL A 6 -37.25 -5.04 -2.85
C VAL A 6 -36.04 -4.23 -3.33
N ILE A 7 -35.27 -3.70 -2.39
CA ILE A 7 -34.03 -2.96 -2.66
C ILE A 7 -32.86 -3.81 -2.16
N ALA A 8 -32.14 -4.44 -3.09
CA ALA A 8 -30.90 -5.15 -2.81
C ALA A 8 -29.70 -4.18 -2.75
N GLU A 9 -28.56 -4.60 -2.21
CA GLU A 9 -27.36 -3.76 -2.29
C GLU A 9 -26.76 -3.81 -3.71
N LYS A 10 -26.66 -5.01 -4.30
CA LYS A 10 -25.86 -5.26 -5.51
C LYS A 10 -26.72 -5.83 -6.66
N PRO A 11 -26.40 -5.54 -7.94
CA PRO A 11 -27.17 -6.04 -9.09
C PRO A 11 -27.15 -7.57 -9.26
N SER A 12 -26.12 -8.24 -8.69
CA SER A 12 -26.04 -9.70 -8.58
C SER A 12 -27.14 -10.22 -7.64
N VAL A 13 -27.18 -9.75 -6.40
CA VAL A 13 -28.18 -10.12 -5.39
C VAL A 13 -29.61 -9.87 -5.90
N ALA A 14 -29.85 -8.76 -6.60
CA ALA A 14 -31.14 -8.50 -7.25
C ALA A 14 -31.51 -9.55 -8.32
N GLN A 15 -30.56 -10.02 -9.13
CA GLN A 15 -30.80 -11.09 -10.12
C GLN A 15 -31.07 -12.44 -9.45
N ASP A 16 -30.35 -12.76 -8.38
CA ASP A 16 -30.50 -14.04 -7.70
C ASP A 16 -31.78 -14.11 -6.84
N ILE A 17 -32.23 -12.98 -6.27
CA ILE A 17 -33.59 -12.82 -5.71
C ILE A 17 -34.66 -13.08 -6.78
N VAL A 18 -34.56 -12.44 -7.94
CA VAL A 18 -35.52 -12.65 -9.05
C VAL A 18 -35.55 -14.11 -9.49
N ARG A 19 -34.39 -14.77 -9.61
CA ARG A 19 -34.28 -16.20 -9.93
C ARG A 19 -34.92 -17.10 -8.88
N ALA A 20 -34.68 -16.83 -7.59
CA ALA A 20 -35.21 -17.62 -6.49
C ALA A 20 -36.74 -17.48 -6.35
N LEU A 21 -37.27 -16.30 -6.65
CA LEU A 21 -38.71 -15.98 -6.57
C LEU A 21 -39.49 -16.34 -7.84
N THR A 22 -38.88 -16.39 -9.03
CA THR A 22 -39.61 -16.66 -10.29
C THR A 22 -40.51 -17.93 -10.23
N PRO A 23 -40.10 -19.06 -9.61
CA PRO A 23 -40.96 -20.24 -9.49
C PRO A 23 -42.19 -20.08 -8.58
N VAL A 24 -42.23 -19.07 -7.70
CA VAL A 24 -43.27 -18.89 -6.66
C VAL A 24 -44.02 -17.55 -6.74
N ALA A 25 -43.47 -16.56 -7.44
CA ALA A 25 -44.01 -15.21 -7.60
C ALA A 25 -44.25 -14.82 -9.06
N GLY A 26 -44.20 -15.80 -9.98
CA GLY A 26 -44.43 -15.63 -11.41
C GLY A 26 -43.23 -15.03 -12.16
N LYS A 27 -43.42 -14.83 -13.46
CA LYS A 27 -42.43 -14.20 -14.34
C LYS A 27 -42.15 -12.75 -13.91
N PHE A 28 -40.87 -12.40 -13.88
CA PHE A 28 -40.42 -11.02 -13.78
C PHE A 28 -40.07 -10.50 -15.19
N ASP A 29 -40.67 -9.38 -15.57
CA ASP A 29 -40.23 -8.60 -16.71
C ASP A 29 -39.03 -7.73 -16.36
N LYS A 30 -38.10 -7.59 -17.31
CA LYS A 30 -36.83 -6.90 -17.10
C LYS A 30 -36.89 -5.51 -17.72
N HIS A 31 -36.64 -4.50 -16.90
CA HIS A 31 -36.40 -3.12 -17.32
C HIS A 31 -34.91 -2.78 -17.14
N ASP A 32 -34.49 -1.58 -17.55
CA ASP A 32 -33.08 -1.17 -17.48
C ASP A 32 -32.55 -1.10 -16.04
N GLU A 33 -33.39 -0.62 -15.12
CA GLU A 33 -32.99 -0.29 -13.75
C GLU A 33 -33.56 -1.25 -12.67
N TYR A 34 -34.46 -2.16 -13.05
CA TYR A 34 -35.21 -3.05 -12.14
C TYR A 34 -35.88 -4.23 -12.87
N PHE A 35 -36.38 -5.18 -12.09
CA PHE A 35 -37.25 -6.26 -12.54
C PHE A 35 -38.64 -6.10 -11.89
N GLU A 36 -39.72 -6.47 -12.57
CA GLU A 36 -41.09 -6.34 -12.06
C GLU A 36 -41.95 -7.56 -12.39
N SER A 37 -42.63 -8.11 -11.37
CA SER A 37 -43.72 -9.08 -11.52
C SER A 37 -45.04 -8.46 -11.03
N GLU A 38 -46.11 -9.25 -10.96
CA GLU A 38 -47.40 -8.77 -10.43
C GLU A 38 -47.31 -8.29 -8.97
N LYS A 39 -46.48 -8.95 -8.15
CA LYS A 39 -46.36 -8.72 -6.69
C LYS A 39 -45.12 -7.92 -6.29
N TYR A 40 -44.00 -8.10 -6.99
CA TYR A 40 -42.70 -7.56 -6.58
C TYR A 40 -42.06 -6.66 -7.63
N ILE A 41 -41.37 -5.62 -7.18
CA ILE A 41 -40.39 -4.86 -7.95
C ILE A 41 -39.04 -5.10 -7.29
N VAL A 42 -38.00 -5.48 -8.04
CA VAL A 42 -36.66 -5.75 -7.49
C VAL A 42 -35.63 -4.84 -8.16
N THR A 43 -34.91 -4.05 -7.37
CA THR A 43 -33.83 -3.15 -7.82
C THR A 43 -32.61 -3.25 -6.90
N SER A 44 -31.55 -2.50 -7.18
CA SER A 44 -30.29 -2.54 -6.40
C SER A 44 -29.65 -1.17 -6.20
N ALA A 45 -29.10 -0.92 -5.01
CA ALA A 45 -28.48 0.36 -4.65
C ALA A 45 -27.11 0.63 -5.31
N VAL A 46 -26.34 -0.40 -5.67
CA VAL A 46 -24.89 -0.35 -6.01
C VAL A 46 -23.99 0.21 -4.88
N GLY A 47 -24.37 -0.04 -3.63
CA GLY A 47 -23.71 0.48 -2.42
C GLY A 47 -24.29 1.83 -1.96
N HIS A 48 -23.49 2.64 -1.27
CA HIS A 48 -23.92 3.97 -0.80
C HIS A 48 -24.24 4.91 -1.98
N LEU A 49 -25.48 5.40 -2.01
CA LEU A 49 -26.00 6.34 -3.02
C LEU A 49 -26.04 7.80 -2.53
N VAL A 50 -25.97 7.98 -1.23
CA VAL A 50 -25.94 9.27 -0.53
C VAL A 50 -24.91 9.20 0.59
N GLU A 51 -24.33 10.35 0.93
CA GLU A 51 -23.38 10.53 2.04
C GLU A 51 -23.99 11.50 3.07
N ILE A 52 -23.69 11.31 4.35
CA ILE A 52 -24.06 12.27 5.40
C ILE A 52 -23.18 13.53 5.34
N HIS A 53 -23.75 14.70 5.63
CA HIS A 53 -22.97 15.91 5.89
C HIS A 53 -23.62 16.83 6.92
N ALA A 54 -22.79 17.69 7.53
CA ALA A 54 -23.31 18.87 8.22
C ALA A 54 -24.17 19.70 7.25
N PRO A 55 -25.36 20.16 7.65
CA PRO A 55 -26.19 21.08 6.87
C PRO A 55 -25.41 22.37 6.51
N GLU A 56 -25.79 23.06 5.43
CA GLU A 56 -24.99 24.21 4.93
C GLU A 56 -24.87 25.35 5.94
N GLU A 57 -25.86 25.52 6.83
CA GLU A 57 -25.83 26.48 7.95
C GLU A 57 -24.76 26.15 9.02
N PHE A 58 -24.26 24.91 9.06
CA PHE A 58 -23.22 24.43 9.99
C PHE A 58 -21.88 24.07 9.30
N ASP A 59 -21.77 24.02 7.97
CA ASP A 59 -20.51 23.62 7.31
C ASP A 59 -19.47 24.75 7.18
N VAL A 60 -18.30 24.52 7.77
CA VAL A 60 -17.12 25.37 7.64
C VAL A 60 -16.44 25.14 6.29
N LYS A 61 -16.87 25.96 5.31
CA LYS A 61 -16.42 25.96 3.92
C LYS A 61 -14.88 26.03 3.81
N ARG A 62 -14.33 25.33 2.80
CA ARG A 62 -12.87 25.18 2.57
C ARG A 62 -12.15 26.54 2.53
N GLY A 63 -10.95 26.58 3.12
CA GLY A 63 -10.08 27.76 3.17
C GLY A 63 -10.17 28.56 4.47
N LYS A 64 -11.21 28.38 5.29
CA LYS A 64 -11.36 29.01 6.61
C LYS A 64 -11.28 28.00 7.78
N TRP A 65 -10.29 27.11 7.75
CA TRP A 65 -10.09 26.11 8.82
C TRP A 65 -9.33 26.73 10.00
N SER A 66 -10.06 27.43 10.86
CA SER A 66 -9.57 28.01 12.11
C SER A 66 -10.35 27.48 13.32
N PHE A 67 -9.82 27.68 14.52
CA PHE A 67 -10.44 27.28 15.78
C PHE A 67 -11.75 28.02 16.12
N ALA A 68 -12.07 29.11 15.41
CA ALA A 68 -13.26 29.95 15.66
C ALA A 68 -14.60 29.23 15.40
N HIS A 69 -14.58 28.18 14.56
CA HIS A 69 -15.77 27.42 14.18
C HIS A 69 -15.60 25.91 14.44
N LEU A 70 -14.83 25.56 15.48
CA LEU A 70 -14.61 24.18 15.90
C LEU A 70 -14.99 23.99 17.39
N PRO A 71 -15.60 22.86 17.77
CA PRO A 71 -16.02 21.76 16.89
C PRO A 71 -17.31 22.10 16.11
N VAL A 72 -17.49 21.45 14.97
CA VAL A 72 -18.75 21.40 14.22
C VAL A 72 -19.50 20.15 14.65
N ILE A 73 -20.50 20.33 15.52
CA ILE A 73 -21.39 19.26 16.00
C ILE A 73 -22.82 19.66 15.59
N PRO A 74 -23.30 19.24 14.40
CA PRO A 74 -24.60 19.67 13.92
C PRO A 74 -25.72 18.89 14.65
N PRO A 75 -26.86 19.52 14.95
CA PRO A 75 -27.99 18.87 15.65
C PRO A 75 -28.72 17.80 14.82
N TYR A 76 -28.36 17.66 13.54
CA TYR A 76 -28.81 16.61 12.62
C TYR A 76 -27.83 16.52 11.43
N PHE A 77 -27.83 15.39 10.73
CA PHE A 77 -27.09 15.21 9.48
C PHE A 77 -28.05 15.17 8.28
N ASP A 78 -27.79 16.03 7.30
CA ASP A 78 -28.43 16.01 5.98
C ASP A 78 -27.77 15.00 5.04
N LEU A 79 -28.45 14.67 3.93
CA LEU A 79 -28.02 13.65 2.97
C LEU A 79 -27.74 14.23 1.58
N LYS A 80 -26.54 14.00 1.06
CA LYS A 80 -26.09 14.46 -0.26
C LYS A 80 -25.92 13.30 -1.24
N PRO A 81 -26.48 13.38 -2.47
CA PRO A 81 -26.23 12.38 -3.51
C PRO A 81 -24.75 12.22 -3.86
N VAL A 82 -24.29 10.97 -3.94
CA VAL A 82 -22.97 10.63 -4.48
C VAL A 82 -22.98 10.88 -5.99
N ASP A 83 -22.20 11.85 -6.48
CA ASP A 83 -22.30 12.33 -7.86
C ASP A 83 -22.10 11.22 -8.92
N LYS A 84 -21.30 10.19 -8.62
CA LYS A 84 -21.06 9.03 -9.52
C LYS A 84 -22.25 8.09 -9.66
N THR A 85 -23.14 8.00 -8.67
CA THR A 85 -24.25 7.03 -8.60
C THR A 85 -25.63 7.71 -8.54
N LYS A 86 -25.66 9.04 -8.62
CA LYS A 86 -26.83 9.94 -8.67
C LYS A 86 -27.93 9.50 -9.66
N SER A 87 -27.59 8.87 -10.78
CA SER A 87 -28.56 8.28 -11.71
C SER A 87 -29.33 7.11 -11.08
N ARG A 88 -28.63 6.17 -10.45
CA ARG A 88 -29.23 5.04 -9.71
C ARG A 88 -30.08 5.52 -8.55
N LEU A 89 -29.64 6.55 -7.81
CA LEU A 89 -30.43 7.18 -6.75
C LEU A 89 -31.77 7.70 -7.29
N ASN A 90 -31.76 8.46 -8.39
CA ASN A 90 -33.00 8.94 -9.00
C ASN A 90 -33.92 7.76 -9.44
N ALA A 91 -33.36 6.65 -9.93
CA ALA A 91 -34.13 5.47 -10.31
C ALA A 91 -34.77 4.75 -9.11
N VAL A 92 -33.99 4.46 -8.06
CA VAL A 92 -34.48 3.78 -6.85
C VAL A 92 -35.51 4.66 -6.12
N VAL A 93 -35.26 5.98 -5.99
CA VAL A 93 -36.22 6.93 -5.40
C VAL A 93 -37.51 7.02 -6.22
N LYS A 94 -37.43 7.01 -7.56
CA LYS A 94 -38.62 6.99 -8.43
C LYS A 94 -39.47 5.74 -8.21
N LEU A 95 -38.84 4.57 -8.05
CA LEU A 95 -39.54 3.32 -7.73
C LEU A 95 -40.16 3.38 -6.33
N ALA A 96 -39.42 3.83 -5.31
CA ALA A 96 -39.91 3.94 -3.94
C ALA A 96 -41.11 4.90 -3.82
N LYS A 97 -41.18 5.94 -4.66
CA LYS A 97 -42.30 6.90 -4.73
C LYS A 97 -43.49 6.47 -5.62
N ARG A 98 -43.46 5.29 -6.25
CA ARG A 98 -44.62 4.78 -7.01
C ARG A 98 -45.87 4.69 -6.12
N LYS A 99 -47.05 4.95 -6.70
CA LYS A 99 -48.35 4.87 -6.00
C LYS A 99 -48.80 3.43 -5.75
N ASP A 100 -48.42 2.50 -6.63
CA ASP A 100 -48.76 1.08 -6.50
C ASP A 100 -47.80 0.31 -5.56
N VAL A 101 -46.62 0.86 -5.26
CA VAL A 101 -45.71 0.32 -4.24
C VAL A 101 -46.25 0.68 -2.85
N THR A 102 -46.67 -0.31 -2.06
CA THR A 102 -47.22 -0.11 -0.72
C THR A 102 -46.33 -0.63 0.41
N GLU A 103 -45.37 -1.50 0.11
CA GLU A 103 -44.42 -2.08 1.08
C GLU A 103 -42.99 -1.99 0.54
N LEU A 104 -42.01 -1.85 1.45
CA LEU A 104 -40.58 -1.84 1.15
C LEU A 104 -39.88 -3.01 1.83
N VAL A 105 -39.00 -3.70 1.10
CA VAL A 105 -38.12 -4.75 1.65
C VAL A 105 -36.66 -4.32 1.49
N ASN A 106 -35.97 -4.15 2.60
CA ASN A 106 -34.53 -4.06 2.64
C ASN A 106 -33.93 -5.45 2.37
N ALA A 107 -33.21 -5.59 1.26
CA ALA A 107 -32.47 -6.78 0.85
C ALA A 107 -30.98 -6.47 0.59
N CYS A 108 -30.46 -5.40 1.19
CA CYS A 108 -29.02 -5.16 1.26
C CYS A 108 -28.32 -6.21 2.14
N ASP A 109 -26.99 -6.22 2.14
CA ASP A 109 -26.23 -7.28 2.80
C ASP A 109 -26.47 -7.28 4.34
N ALA A 110 -26.36 -8.44 4.98
CA ALA A 110 -26.97 -8.73 6.29
C ALA A 110 -26.18 -8.19 7.51
N GLY A 111 -25.81 -6.90 7.48
CA GLY A 111 -25.05 -6.23 8.53
C GLY A 111 -25.36 -4.72 8.62
N ARG A 112 -24.58 -3.99 9.45
CA ARG A 112 -24.76 -2.55 9.67
C ARG A 112 -24.76 -1.74 8.38
N GLU A 113 -23.79 -1.95 7.50
CA GLU A 113 -23.66 -1.17 6.25
C GLU A 113 -24.88 -1.35 5.34
N GLY A 114 -25.37 -2.59 5.16
CA GLY A 114 -26.56 -2.85 4.35
C GLY A 114 -27.85 -2.27 4.95
N GLU A 115 -27.98 -2.26 6.29
CA GLU A 115 -29.06 -1.52 6.95
C GLU A 115 -28.94 -0.01 6.71
N LEU A 116 -27.76 0.58 6.89
CA LEU A 116 -27.50 2.00 6.67
C LEU A 116 -27.82 2.43 5.23
N ILE A 117 -27.29 1.70 4.23
CA ILE A 117 -27.52 1.98 2.79
C ILE A 117 -29.02 2.12 2.50
N PHE A 118 -29.83 1.18 2.98
CA PHE A 118 -31.28 1.24 2.79
C PHE A 118 -31.90 2.44 3.50
N ARG A 119 -31.57 2.68 4.78
CA ARG A 119 -32.17 3.77 5.57
C ARG A 119 -31.83 5.16 5.04
N LEU A 120 -30.62 5.38 4.53
CA LEU A 120 -30.27 6.66 3.91
C LEU A 120 -31.00 6.87 2.57
N ILE A 121 -31.23 5.79 1.80
CA ILE A 121 -32.05 5.84 0.57
C ILE A 121 -33.53 6.11 0.91
N GLU A 122 -34.07 5.47 1.95
CA GLU A 122 -35.44 5.69 2.42
C GLU A 122 -35.62 7.14 2.90
N GLN A 123 -34.72 7.65 3.74
CA GLN A 123 -34.75 9.03 4.22
C GLN A 123 -34.66 10.02 3.05
N PHE A 124 -33.67 9.88 2.15
CA PHE A 124 -33.53 10.77 1.00
C PHE A 124 -34.75 10.71 0.06
N ALA A 125 -35.40 9.55 -0.06
CA ALA A 125 -36.67 9.46 -0.75
C ALA A 125 -37.77 10.23 0.00
N ALA A 126 -37.89 10.09 1.31
CA ALA A 126 -38.90 10.79 2.10
C ALA A 126 -38.74 12.33 2.05
N THR A 127 -37.53 12.86 2.23
CA THR A 127 -37.25 14.30 2.24
C THR A 127 -37.37 14.94 0.86
N GLY A 128 -36.82 14.29 -0.17
CA GLY A 128 -36.63 14.91 -1.49
C GLY A 128 -35.45 15.90 -1.51
N LYS A 129 -35.30 16.64 -2.62
CA LYS A 129 -34.20 17.60 -2.83
C LYS A 129 -34.43 18.94 -2.16
N ASP A 130 -35.69 19.26 -1.90
CA ASP A 130 -36.17 20.62 -1.67
C ASP A 130 -36.58 20.85 -0.20
N LYS A 131 -36.18 19.92 0.69
CA LYS A 131 -36.40 19.94 2.15
C LYS A 131 -35.17 19.41 2.92
N PRO A 132 -34.06 20.16 2.99
CA PRO A 132 -33.03 19.92 4.01
C PRO A 132 -33.65 20.01 5.43
N GLY A 133 -33.02 19.38 6.42
CA GLY A 133 -33.45 19.45 7.82
C GLY A 133 -34.59 18.52 8.25
N ALA A 134 -35.15 17.72 7.35
CA ALA A 134 -36.22 16.77 7.67
C ALA A 134 -35.68 15.53 8.42
N LYS A 135 -35.59 15.67 9.76
CA LYS A 135 -35.23 14.63 10.74
C LYS A 135 -36.00 13.33 10.51
N ALA A 136 -35.28 12.21 10.38
CA ALA A 136 -35.80 10.84 10.41
C ALA A 136 -37.06 10.57 9.54
N ALA A 137 -37.22 11.29 8.43
CA ALA A 137 -38.38 11.14 7.57
C ALA A 137 -38.43 9.74 6.91
N SER A 138 -39.58 9.07 7.01
CA SER A 138 -39.89 7.83 6.27
C SER A 138 -40.86 8.14 5.13
N LEU A 139 -40.92 7.25 4.13
CA LEU A 139 -41.94 7.28 3.08
C LEU A 139 -43.35 6.93 3.58
N GLY A 140 -43.51 6.54 4.84
CA GLY A 140 -44.80 6.13 5.42
C GLY A 140 -45.28 4.75 4.92
N LYS A 141 -44.37 3.97 4.32
CA LYS A 141 -44.63 2.63 3.79
C LYS A 141 -44.00 1.60 4.73
N PRO A 142 -44.71 0.52 5.13
CA PRO A 142 -44.13 -0.53 5.97
C PRO A 142 -42.80 -1.05 5.42
N VAL A 143 -41.80 -1.13 6.30
CA VAL A 143 -40.48 -1.67 6.02
C VAL A 143 -40.37 -3.08 6.61
N LYS A 144 -39.81 -4.00 5.82
CA LYS A 144 -39.40 -5.34 6.24
C LYS A 144 -37.94 -5.57 5.86
N ARG A 145 -37.28 -6.49 6.55
CA ARG A 145 -35.87 -6.85 6.32
C ARG A 145 -35.75 -8.31 5.90
N LEU A 146 -35.28 -8.50 4.68
CA LEU A 146 -34.75 -9.78 4.21
C LEU A 146 -33.35 -9.95 4.80
N TRP A 147 -33.11 -11.09 5.47
CA TRP A 147 -31.84 -11.38 6.14
C TRP A 147 -31.26 -12.66 5.56
N LEU A 148 -30.14 -12.56 4.84
CA LEU A 148 -29.53 -13.66 4.10
C LEU A 148 -28.07 -13.83 4.51
N GLN A 149 -27.73 -15.02 4.99
CA GLN A 149 -26.34 -15.49 5.19
C GLN A 149 -25.92 -16.49 4.09
N SER A 150 -26.90 -17.00 3.33
CA SER A 150 -26.73 -17.86 2.15
C SER A 150 -27.49 -17.25 0.98
N MET A 151 -26.94 -17.41 -0.23
CA MET A 151 -27.53 -16.95 -1.50
C MET A 151 -28.09 -18.13 -2.33
N THR A 152 -28.32 -19.30 -1.71
CA THR A 152 -29.00 -20.40 -2.43
C THR A 152 -30.45 -20.02 -2.73
N PRO A 153 -31.05 -20.53 -3.82
CA PRO A 153 -32.44 -20.22 -4.15
C PRO A 153 -33.45 -20.64 -3.08
N GLN A 154 -33.10 -21.62 -2.22
CA GLN A 154 -33.95 -22.00 -1.10
C GLN A 154 -33.80 -21.04 0.08
N ALA A 155 -32.56 -20.73 0.51
CA ALA A 155 -32.33 -19.77 1.60
C ALA A 155 -32.95 -18.39 1.31
N ILE A 156 -32.97 -17.96 0.04
CA ILE A 156 -33.66 -16.74 -0.38
C ILE A 156 -35.18 -16.86 -0.16
N ARG A 157 -35.81 -17.97 -0.56
CA ARG A 157 -37.27 -18.19 -0.35
C ARG A 157 -37.60 -18.25 1.15
N ASP A 158 -36.86 -19.06 1.91
CA ASP A 158 -37.03 -19.20 3.36
C ASP A 158 -36.88 -17.85 4.09
N GLY A 159 -36.01 -16.97 3.58
CA GLY A 159 -35.85 -15.60 4.06
C GLY A 159 -37.02 -14.66 3.70
N PHE A 160 -37.68 -14.85 2.56
CA PHE A 160 -38.91 -14.13 2.20
C PHE A 160 -40.13 -14.57 3.01
N ASP A 161 -40.16 -15.84 3.44
CA ASP A 161 -41.19 -16.34 4.36
C ASP A 161 -40.94 -15.91 5.82
N LYS A 162 -39.70 -15.50 6.15
CA LYS A 162 -39.24 -15.12 7.50
C LYS A 162 -38.69 -13.68 7.56
N LEU A 163 -39.28 -12.76 6.78
CA LEU A 163 -38.91 -11.34 6.77
C LEU A 163 -39.01 -10.73 8.18
N ARG A 164 -37.91 -10.13 8.67
CA ARG A 164 -37.88 -9.45 9.96
C ARG A 164 -38.64 -8.13 9.89
N THR A 165 -39.29 -7.76 10.99
CA THR A 165 -40.04 -6.50 11.12
C THR A 165 -39.10 -5.31 11.32
N ASP A 166 -39.56 -4.11 10.95
CA ASP A 166 -38.85 -2.86 11.20
C ASP A 166 -38.37 -2.71 12.66
N LYS A 167 -39.26 -2.99 13.62
CA LYS A 167 -38.99 -2.94 15.06
C LYS A 167 -37.81 -3.83 15.49
N GLN A 168 -37.63 -4.99 14.86
CA GLN A 168 -36.49 -5.89 15.14
C GLN A 168 -35.16 -5.35 14.59
N MET A 169 -35.18 -4.39 13.67
CA MET A 169 -33.99 -3.82 13.04
C MET A 169 -33.57 -2.47 13.60
N LEU A 170 -34.39 -1.82 14.46
CA LEU A 170 -34.10 -0.48 14.98
C LEU A 170 -32.75 -0.38 15.71
N GLY A 171 -32.38 -1.38 16.52
CA GLY A 171 -31.06 -1.42 17.18
C GLY A 171 -29.89 -1.42 16.18
N LEU A 172 -30.00 -2.23 15.12
CA LEU A 172 -29.01 -2.27 14.04
C LEU A 172 -28.96 -0.97 13.23
N ALA A 173 -30.13 -0.39 12.92
CA ALA A 173 -30.24 0.87 12.20
C ALA A 173 -29.65 2.03 13.01
N HIS A 174 -29.90 2.09 14.32
CA HIS A 174 -29.29 3.03 15.24
C HIS A 174 -27.77 2.85 15.29
N ALA A 175 -27.27 1.63 15.54
CA ALA A 175 -25.84 1.36 15.62
C ALA A 175 -25.10 1.68 14.31
N ALA A 176 -25.70 1.37 13.16
CA ALA A 176 -25.11 1.69 11.86
C ALA A 176 -25.08 3.20 11.60
N ARG A 177 -26.16 3.92 11.94
CA ARG A 177 -26.25 5.38 11.82
C ARG A 177 -25.26 6.08 12.75
N SER A 178 -25.22 5.69 14.02
CA SER A 178 -24.29 6.21 15.03
C SER A 178 -22.83 5.97 14.66
N ARG A 179 -22.49 4.80 14.09
CA ARG A 179 -21.14 4.57 13.55
C ARG A 179 -20.74 5.64 12.53
N SER A 180 -21.61 5.86 11.54
CA SER A 180 -21.35 6.81 10.44
C SER A 180 -21.23 8.25 10.94
N GLU A 181 -22.15 8.68 11.81
CA GLU A 181 -22.16 10.02 12.38
C GLU A 181 -20.97 10.26 13.34
N ALA A 182 -20.58 9.26 14.14
CA ALA A 182 -19.43 9.36 15.04
C ALA A 182 -18.07 9.35 14.31
N ASP A 183 -17.89 8.49 13.31
CA ASP A 183 -16.68 8.49 12.46
C ASP A 183 -16.56 9.83 11.68
N TRP A 184 -17.69 10.48 11.33
CA TRP A 184 -17.68 11.85 10.79
C TRP A 184 -17.29 12.89 11.85
N LEU A 185 -17.97 12.91 13.01
CA LEU A 185 -17.75 13.91 14.07
C LEU A 185 -16.29 13.96 14.51
N VAL A 186 -15.72 12.80 14.89
CA VAL A 186 -14.35 12.72 15.38
C VAL A 186 -13.34 12.89 14.24
N GLY A 187 -13.57 12.27 13.08
CA GLY A 187 -12.67 12.34 11.93
C GLY A 187 -12.53 13.74 11.34
N ILE A 188 -13.65 14.43 11.12
CA ILE A 188 -13.67 15.78 10.52
C ILE A 188 -13.20 16.83 11.51
N ASN A 189 -13.68 16.83 12.76
CA ASN A 189 -13.26 17.84 13.73
C ASN A 189 -11.82 17.64 14.20
N GLY A 190 -11.39 16.40 14.43
CA GLY A 190 -9.98 16.10 14.71
C GLY A 190 -9.08 16.56 13.56
N THR A 191 -9.41 16.21 12.31
CA THR A 191 -8.61 16.62 11.14
C THR A 191 -8.59 18.14 10.97
N ARG A 192 -9.74 18.82 11.12
CA ARG A 192 -9.81 20.29 11.05
C ARG A 192 -9.00 20.95 12.17
N ALA A 193 -9.07 20.45 13.40
CA ALA A 193 -8.34 20.98 14.56
C ALA A 193 -6.82 20.78 14.43
N MET A 194 -6.34 19.57 14.13
CA MET A 194 -4.91 19.30 13.97
C MET A 194 -4.32 20.01 12.75
N THR A 195 -5.11 20.21 11.69
CA THR A 195 -4.71 21.04 10.53
C THR A 195 -4.68 22.52 10.86
N ALA A 196 -5.65 23.04 11.62
CA ALA A 196 -5.66 24.43 12.08
C ALA A 196 -4.46 24.73 13.00
N PHE A 197 -4.19 23.85 13.96
CA PHE A 197 -3.03 23.90 14.84
C PHE A 197 -1.73 24.02 14.03
N ASN A 198 -1.50 23.09 13.10
CA ASN A 198 -0.29 23.07 12.28
C ASN A 198 -0.22 24.19 11.23
N SER A 199 -1.28 24.98 11.01
CA SER A 199 -1.33 26.03 9.97
C SER A 199 -1.50 27.44 10.52
N ARG A 200 -1.43 27.63 11.86
CA ARG A 200 -1.63 28.93 12.54
C ARG A 200 -0.72 30.03 12.00
N ASP A 201 0.54 29.71 11.75
CA ASP A 201 1.60 30.66 11.36
C ASP A 201 1.81 30.74 9.84
N GLY A 202 0.77 30.40 9.08
CA GLY A 202 0.81 30.37 7.61
C GLY A 202 1.16 29.00 7.01
N GLY A 203 0.97 28.90 5.70
CA GLY A 203 0.95 27.61 4.99
C GLY A 203 -0.34 26.83 5.21
N PHE A 204 -0.43 25.61 4.66
CA PHE A 204 -1.56 24.71 4.87
C PHE A 204 -1.03 23.28 5.09
N PHE A 205 -1.00 22.86 6.35
CA PHE A 205 -0.39 21.60 6.78
C PHE A 205 -1.46 20.56 7.10
N LEU A 206 -2.05 19.97 6.04
CA LEU A 206 -3.10 18.95 6.16
C LEU A 206 -2.64 17.80 7.06
N THR A 207 -3.30 17.72 8.22
CA THR A 207 -2.99 16.79 9.30
C THR A 207 -4.23 15.94 9.56
N THR A 208 -4.32 14.78 8.90
CA THR A 208 -5.49 13.90 9.01
C THR A 208 -5.41 13.01 10.25
N VAL A 209 -6.52 12.88 10.96
CA VAL A 209 -6.69 11.95 12.07
C VAL A 209 -8.03 11.22 11.97
N GLY A 210 -8.13 10.09 12.64
CA GLY A 210 -9.38 9.34 12.76
C GLY A 210 -9.15 7.94 13.32
N ARG A 211 -10.17 7.45 14.03
CA ARG A 211 -10.20 6.23 14.86
C ARG A 211 -9.59 4.96 14.25
N VAL A 212 -9.50 4.82 12.93
CA VAL A 212 -8.83 3.69 12.27
C VAL A 212 -7.47 4.09 11.66
N GLN A 213 -7.35 5.25 11.02
CA GLN A 213 -6.09 5.66 10.36
C GLN A 213 -4.98 5.98 11.36
N THR A 214 -5.33 6.59 12.49
CA THR A 214 -4.36 7.08 13.47
C THR A 214 -3.74 5.98 14.34
N PRO A 215 -4.47 4.98 14.89
CA PRO A 215 -3.83 3.85 15.57
C PRO A 215 -3.11 2.90 14.59
N THR A 216 -3.59 2.78 13.34
CA THR A 216 -2.84 2.05 12.30
C THR A 216 -1.48 2.70 12.03
N LEU A 217 -1.40 4.04 12.11
CA LEU A 217 -0.14 4.76 12.00
C LEU A 217 0.71 4.66 13.27
N ALA A 218 0.08 4.71 14.46
CA ALA A 218 0.76 4.55 15.75
C ALA A 218 1.53 3.23 15.81
N ILE A 219 0.88 2.11 15.46
CA ILE A 219 1.51 0.77 15.35
C ILE A 219 2.78 0.79 14.49
N VAL A 220 2.79 1.53 13.38
CA VAL A 220 3.95 1.65 12.48
C VAL A 220 5.03 2.57 13.06
N VAL A 221 4.65 3.67 13.72
CA VAL A 221 5.59 4.59 14.40
C VAL A 221 6.25 3.90 15.59
N GLU A 222 5.48 3.22 16.45
CA GLU A 222 5.98 2.48 17.62
C GLU A 222 6.96 1.38 17.23
N ARG A 223 6.75 0.70 16.10
CA ARG A 223 7.74 -0.25 15.55
C ARG A 223 9.04 0.46 15.14
N GLU A 224 8.96 1.65 14.54
CA GLU A 224 10.17 2.40 14.19
C GLU A 224 10.84 3.02 15.45
N GLU A 225 10.07 3.40 16.48
CA GLU A 225 10.60 3.78 17.80
C GLU A 225 11.33 2.59 18.47
N GLN A 226 10.77 1.37 18.40
CA GLN A 226 11.42 0.14 18.85
C GLN A 226 12.72 -0.14 18.08
N ILE A 227 12.73 0.05 16.75
CA ILE A 227 13.92 -0.14 15.90
C ILE A 227 15.00 0.90 16.22
N ARG A 228 14.63 2.18 16.38
CA ARG A 228 15.54 3.29 16.71
C ARG A 228 16.16 3.16 18.09
N LYS A 229 15.39 2.68 19.08
CA LYS A 229 15.85 2.46 20.46
C LYS A 229 16.57 1.11 20.67
N PHE A 230 16.69 0.28 19.63
CA PHE A 230 17.23 -1.06 19.77
C PHE A 230 18.77 -1.07 19.89
N ILE A 231 19.27 -1.44 21.06
CA ILE A 231 20.69 -1.68 21.28
C ILE A 231 21.00 -3.16 20.99
N SER A 232 21.84 -3.40 19.98
CA SER A 232 22.36 -4.74 19.66
C SER A 232 23.17 -5.29 20.83
N ARG A 233 22.78 -6.48 21.30
CA ARG A 233 23.52 -7.26 22.30
C ARG A 233 24.14 -8.47 21.64
N ASP A 234 25.37 -8.79 22.04
CA ASP A 234 26.10 -9.94 21.54
C ASP A 234 25.71 -11.17 22.37
N TYR A 235 25.52 -12.31 21.71
CA TYR A 235 25.21 -13.59 22.33
C TYR A 235 25.86 -14.73 21.55
N TRP A 236 26.01 -15.88 22.19
CA TRP A 236 26.62 -17.07 21.60
C TRP A 236 25.65 -18.24 21.66
N GLU A 237 25.58 -18.97 20.56
CA GLU A 237 25.01 -20.33 20.51
C GLU A 237 26.17 -21.32 20.37
N VAL A 238 26.18 -22.43 21.12
CA VAL A 238 27.17 -23.50 20.89
C VAL A 238 26.55 -24.56 19.98
N HIS A 239 27.17 -24.78 18.83
CA HIS A 239 26.78 -25.79 17.84
C HIS A 239 27.80 -26.92 17.84
N ALA A 240 27.35 -28.16 17.77
CA ALA A 240 28.20 -29.35 17.73
C ALA A 240 27.81 -30.28 16.58
N SER A 241 28.78 -30.99 15.99
CA SER A 241 28.50 -32.20 15.20
C SER A 241 28.75 -33.44 16.06
N PHE A 242 27.80 -34.36 16.05
CA PHE A 242 27.89 -35.65 16.74
C PHE A 242 27.98 -36.78 15.71
N LEU A 243 29.11 -37.50 15.72
CA LEU A 243 29.35 -38.70 14.93
C LEU A 243 28.75 -39.91 15.64
N ALA A 244 27.73 -40.50 15.02
CA ALA A 244 27.18 -41.82 15.31
C ALA A 244 27.74 -42.86 14.33
N GLU A 245 27.56 -44.15 14.61
CA GLU A 245 27.95 -45.24 13.70
C GLU A 245 27.34 -45.10 12.29
N ALA A 246 26.14 -44.51 12.20
CA ALA A 246 25.42 -44.32 10.95
C ALA A 246 25.68 -42.96 10.25
N GLY A 247 26.57 -42.12 10.79
CA GLY A 247 26.94 -40.81 10.25
C GLY A 247 26.82 -39.67 11.27
N GLU A 248 27.01 -38.44 10.80
CA GLU A 248 26.98 -37.23 11.64
C GLU A 248 25.60 -36.57 11.72
N TYR A 249 25.32 -35.90 12.84
CA TYR A 249 24.18 -34.99 12.98
C TYR A 249 24.53 -33.72 13.79
N PRO A 250 23.95 -32.55 13.46
CA PRO A 250 24.16 -31.32 14.21
C PRO A 250 23.29 -31.28 15.47
N GLY A 251 23.82 -30.81 16.59
CA GLY A 251 23.07 -30.48 17.81
C GLY A 251 23.39 -29.07 18.30
N LYS A 252 22.38 -28.33 18.77
CA LYS A 252 22.57 -27.01 19.39
C LYS A 252 22.41 -27.08 20.90
N TRP A 253 23.34 -26.47 21.62
CA TRP A 253 23.31 -26.41 23.08
C TRP A 253 22.05 -25.72 23.62
N PHE A 254 21.57 -26.18 24.78
CA PHE A 254 20.59 -25.46 25.59
C PHE A 254 20.78 -25.75 27.09
N ASP A 255 20.37 -24.82 27.94
CA ASP A 255 20.21 -25.06 29.38
C ASP A 255 18.85 -25.73 29.66
N PRO A 256 18.81 -26.98 30.19
CA PRO A 256 17.57 -27.65 30.56
C PRO A 256 16.88 -27.05 31.81
N ASN A 257 17.59 -26.23 32.60
CA ASN A 257 17.05 -25.56 33.78
C ASN A 257 16.46 -24.18 33.46
N TRP A 258 16.57 -23.72 32.21
CA TRP A 258 16.15 -22.39 31.78
C TRP A 258 14.66 -22.17 32.04
N LYS A 259 14.34 -21.05 32.66
CA LYS A 259 12.98 -20.56 32.84
C LYS A 259 12.80 -19.30 32.02
N LYS A 260 11.60 -19.11 31.46
CA LYS A 260 11.27 -17.90 30.71
C LYS A 260 11.35 -16.68 31.62
N ASP A 261 12.31 -15.81 31.34
CA ASP A 261 12.38 -14.48 31.92
C ASP A 261 11.23 -13.61 31.35
N PRO A 262 10.39 -12.96 32.18
CA PRO A 262 9.35 -12.07 31.70
C PRO A 262 9.88 -10.72 31.21
N GLU A 263 11.02 -10.24 31.74
CA GLU A 263 11.58 -8.91 31.50
C GLU A 263 12.52 -8.87 30.28
N ASP A 264 13.19 -9.98 29.96
CA ASP A 264 14.13 -10.06 28.82
C ASP A 264 13.76 -11.16 27.82
N ALA A 265 12.94 -10.79 26.83
CA ALA A 265 12.49 -11.68 25.75
C ALA A 265 13.61 -12.15 24.78
N GLU A 266 14.83 -11.60 24.90
CA GLU A 266 16.00 -12.11 24.18
C GLU A 266 16.77 -13.17 24.99
N LYS A 267 16.54 -13.33 26.31
CA LYS A 267 17.01 -14.52 27.05
C LYS A 267 16.22 -15.75 26.60
N ARG A 268 16.93 -16.82 26.24
CA ARG A 268 16.36 -18.10 25.77
C ARG A 268 17.28 -19.24 26.20
N ALA A 269 16.72 -20.45 26.33
CA ALA A 269 17.47 -21.63 26.75
C ALA A 269 18.71 -21.92 25.87
N ASP A 270 18.67 -21.51 24.60
CA ASP A 270 19.70 -21.74 23.59
C ASP A 270 20.74 -20.61 23.46
N ARG A 271 20.76 -19.63 24.38
CA ARG A 271 21.61 -18.42 24.28
C ARG A 271 22.48 -18.17 25.52
N LEU A 272 23.77 -17.99 25.27
CA LEU A 272 24.78 -17.57 26.26
C LEU A 272 25.13 -16.09 26.03
N TRP A 273 25.36 -15.34 27.10
CA TRP A 273 25.65 -13.88 27.05
C TRP A 273 27.12 -13.53 27.23
N ASN A 274 27.99 -14.55 27.28
CA ASN A 274 29.41 -14.42 27.56
C ASN A 274 30.18 -15.40 26.69
N GLU A 275 31.15 -14.88 25.93
CA GLU A 275 32.00 -15.69 25.05
C GLU A 275 32.80 -16.75 25.83
N LYS A 276 33.25 -16.44 27.05
CA LYS A 276 34.05 -17.37 27.86
C LYS A 276 33.26 -18.61 28.22
N ASP A 277 31.98 -18.47 28.54
CA ASP A 277 31.12 -19.59 28.93
C ASP A 277 30.79 -20.46 27.71
N ALA A 278 30.55 -19.84 26.56
CA ALA A 278 30.35 -20.54 25.29
C ALA A 278 31.61 -21.30 24.83
N ARG A 279 32.80 -20.71 24.99
CA ARG A 279 34.09 -21.37 24.75
C ARG A 279 34.33 -22.50 25.75
N ALA A 280 34.09 -22.29 27.04
CA ALA A 280 34.26 -23.31 28.07
C ALA A 280 33.36 -24.54 27.82
N ILE A 281 32.10 -24.33 27.45
CA ILE A 281 31.18 -25.42 27.04
C ILE A 281 31.72 -26.12 25.79
N ALA A 282 32.15 -25.36 24.77
CA ALA A 282 32.66 -25.94 23.54
C ALA A 282 33.94 -26.79 23.75
N ASP A 283 34.88 -26.29 24.55
CA ASP A 283 36.17 -26.92 24.82
C ASP A 283 36.04 -28.11 25.81
N ALA A 284 35.11 -28.04 26.77
CA ALA A 284 34.78 -29.18 27.63
C ALA A 284 34.12 -30.34 26.86
N VAL A 285 33.29 -30.02 25.87
CA VAL A 285 32.51 -31.00 25.09
C VAL A 285 33.30 -31.56 23.90
N ARG A 286 34.28 -30.87 23.31
CA ARG A 286 34.97 -31.32 22.09
C ARG A 286 35.71 -32.66 22.25
N GLY A 287 35.52 -33.57 21.31
CA GLY A 287 36.16 -34.89 21.28
C GLY A 287 35.70 -35.85 22.37
N LYS A 288 34.54 -35.60 23.01
CA LYS A 288 34.00 -36.43 24.10
C LYS A 288 32.95 -37.40 23.59
N ALA A 289 32.75 -38.47 24.35
CA ALA A 289 31.55 -39.30 24.25
C ALA A 289 30.35 -38.54 24.81
N ALA A 290 29.20 -38.66 24.15
CA ALA A 290 27.91 -38.16 24.59
C ALA A 290 26.90 -39.32 24.67
N THR A 291 26.09 -39.34 25.72
CA THR A 291 24.90 -40.22 25.76
C THR A 291 23.79 -39.61 24.93
N VAL A 292 22.95 -40.45 24.33
CA VAL A 292 21.84 -40.00 23.47
C VAL A 292 20.52 -40.52 24.02
N THR A 293 19.55 -39.61 24.18
CA THR A 293 18.13 -39.96 24.35
C THR A 293 17.33 -39.42 23.18
N GLU A 294 16.31 -40.16 22.75
CA GLU A 294 15.50 -39.81 21.59
C GLU A 294 14.02 -40.07 21.87
N GLU A 295 13.18 -39.12 21.47
CA GLU A 295 11.72 -39.22 21.52
C GLU A 295 11.15 -38.89 20.14
N SER A 296 10.49 -39.89 19.52
CA SER A 296 9.78 -39.73 18.25
C SER A 296 8.27 -39.70 18.48
N LYS A 297 7.62 -38.60 18.09
CA LYS A 297 6.17 -38.39 18.24
C LYS A 297 5.49 -38.13 16.89
N PRO A 298 4.37 -38.81 16.57
CA PRO A 298 3.55 -38.44 15.43
C PRO A 298 2.83 -37.11 15.71
N THR A 299 2.82 -36.22 14.73
CA THR A 299 2.15 -34.92 14.78
C THR A 299 1.40 -34.67 13.47
N THR A 300 0.33 -33.86 13.50
CA THR A 300 -0.46 -33.56 12.31
C THR A 300 -0.65 -32.07 12.11
N GLN A 301 -0.46 -31.60 10.88
CA GLN A 301 -0.71 -30.22 10.47
C GLN A 301 -1.93 -30.17 9.56
N ALA A 302 -3.07 -29.72 10.12
CA ALA A 302 -4.26 -29.44 9.33
C ALA A 302 -4.03 -28.24 8.39
N ALA A 303 -4.70 -28.23 7.24
CA ALA A 303 -4.64 -27.09 6.33
C ALA A 303 -5.16 -25.80 7.00
N PRO A 304 -4.56 -24.63 6.73
CA PRO A 304 -5.19 -23.35 7.06
C PRO A 304 -6.60 -23.27 6.47
N GLY A 305 -7.57 -22.78 7.26
CA GLY A 305 -8.96 -22.59 6.85
C GLY A 305 -9.11 -21.64 5.65
N LEU A 306 -10.31 -21.59 5.07
CA LEU A 306 -10.59 -20.83 3.85
C LEU A 306 -10.22 -19.34 3.95
N PHE A 307 -10.12 -18.68 2.81
CA PHE A 307 -9.76 -17.27 2.74
C PHE A 307 -10.92 -16.36 3.14
N ASP A 308 -10.67 -15.50 4.12
CA ASP A 308 -11.26 -14.16 4.18
C ASP A 308 -10.45 -13.19 3.29
N LEU A 309 -10.89 -11.93 3.15
CA LEU A 309 -10.16 -10.95 2.34
C LEU A 309 -8.75 -10.63 2.89
N THR A 310 -8.58 -10.58 4.21
CA THR A 310 -7.30 -10.19 4.84
C THR A 310 -6.27 -11.31 4.71
N SER A 311 -6.64 -12.56 4.99
CA SER A 311 -5.72 -13.69 4.77
C SER A 311 -5.34 -13.85 3.29
N LEU A 312 -6.28 -13.61 2.36
CA LEU A 312 -5.97 -13.57 0.93
C LEU A 312 -5.02 -12.42 0.56
N GLN A 313 -5.23 -11.21 1.10
CA GLN A 313 -4.33 -10.06 0.90
C GLN A 313 -2.93 -10.33 1.47
N ARG A 314 -2.83 -10.90 2.67
CA ARG A 314 -1.58 -11.25 3.34
C ARG A 314 -0.79 -12.29 2.55
N GLU A 315 -1.43 -13.36 2.10
CA GLU A 315 -0.77 -14.42 1.34
C GLU A 315 -0.41 -13.99 -0.09
N ALA A 316 -1.27 -13.22 -0.78
CA ALA A 316 -0.94 -12.66 -2.10
C ALA A 316 0.19 -11.60 -2.02
N ASN A 317 0.28 -10.84 -0.92
CA ASN A 317 1.41 -9.95 -0.66
C ASN A 317 2.70 -10.74 -0.37
N GLY A 318 2.60 -11.84 0.39
CA GLY A 318 3.69 -12.77 0.68
C GLY A 318 4.25 -13.46 -0.56
N ARG A 319 3.38 -14.10 -1.36
CA ARG A 319 3.75 -14.90 -2.55
C ARG A 319 4.03 -14.05 -3.80
N PHE A 320 3.28 -12.97 -4.04
CA PHE A 320 3.32 -12.22 -5.31
C PHE A 320 3.71 -10.74 -5.17
N GLY A 321 3.87 -10.21 -3.95
CA GLY A 321 4.17 -8.79 -3.73
C GLY A 321 3.01 -7.85 -4.04
N TYR A 322 1.77 -8.35 -4.18
CA TYR A 322 0.59 -7.52 -4.46
C TYR A 322 0.20 -6.71 -3.22
N SER A 323 -0.14 -5.43 -3.39
CA SER A 323 -0.72 -4.63 -2.30
C SER A 323 -2.13 -5.11 -1.96
N ALA A 324 -2.61 -4.80 -0.76
CA ALA A 324 -3.95 -5.14 -0.28
C ALA A 324 -5.05 -4.67 -1.26
N LYS A 325 -4.86 -3.46 -1.79
CA LYS A 325 -5.69 -2.82 -2.82
C LYS A 325 -5.60 -3.52 -4.19
N THR A 326 -4.42 -3.96 -4.61
CA THR A 326 -4.28 -4.75 -5.85
C THR A 326 -4.97 -6.10 -5.72
N THR A 327 -4.77 -6.82 -4.62
CA THR A 327 -5.42 -8.10 -4.35
C THR A 327 -6.94 -7.95 -4.30
N LEU A 328 -7.47 -6.92 -3.61
CA LEU A 328 -8.89 -6.62 -3.61
C LEU A 328 -9.43 -6.32 -5.01
N ALA A 329 -8.74 -5.50 -5.82
CA ALA A 329 -9.18 -5.18 -7.18
C ALA A 329 -9.21 -6.42 -8.10
N LEU A 330 -8.23 -7.31 -7.98
CA LEU A 330 -8.18 -8.58 -8.70
C LEU A 330 -9.30 -9.53 -8.27
N ALA A 331 -9.53 -9.67 -6.96
CA ALA A 331 -10.62 -10.50 -6.43
C ALA A 331 -12.01 -9.95 -6.84
N GLN A 332 -12.19 -8.63 -6.85
CA GLN A 332 -13.42 -7.99 -7.35
C GLN A 332 -13.62 -8.24 -8.85
N SER A 333 -12.57 -8.22 -9.68
CA SER A 333 -12.68 -8.65 -11.09
C SER A 333 -13.14 -10.11 -11.21
N LEU A 334 -12.55 -11.00 -10.41
CA LEU A 334 -12.91 -12.43 -10.38
C LEU A 334 -14.36 -12.67 -9.91
N TYR A 335 -14.89 -11.85 -9.00
CA TYR A 335 -16.28 -11.89 -8.53
C TYR A 335 -17.28 -11.22 -9.50
N GLU A 336 -17.09 -9.94 -9.86
CA GLU A 336 -18.08 -9.17 -10.62
C GLU A 336 -18.07 -9.47 -12.11
N ARG A 337 -16.87 -9.55 -12.71
CA ARG A 337 -16.69 -9.68 -14.16
C ARG A 337 -16.66 -11.14 -14.60
N HIS A 338 -15.88 -11.98 -13.92
CA HIS A 338 -15.72 -13.39 -14.28
C HIS A 338 -16.69 -14.32 -13.56
N LYS A 339 -17.31 -13.87 -12.46
CA LYS A 339 -18.22 -14.65 -11.58
C LYS A 339 -17.62 -15.94 -11.02
N ALA A 340 -16.29 -16.06 -11.05
CA ALA A 340 -15.54 -17.27 -10.76
C ALA A 340 -15.14 -17.41 -9.27
N LEU A 341 -15.19 -16.33 -8.50
CA LEU A 341 -15.06 -16.34 -7.04
C LEU A 341 -16.35 -15.86 -6.37
N THR A 342 -16.55 -16.24 -5.11
CA THR A 342 -17.57 -15.68 -4.21
C THR A 342 -17.17 -14.28 -3.72
N TYR A 343 -18.05 -13.61 -2.95
CA TYR A 343 -17.89 -12.19 -2.66
C TYR A 343 -16.64 -11.88 -1.81
N PRO A 344 -15.69 -11.05 -2.31
CA PRO A 344 -14.36 -10.98 -1.74
C PRO A 344 -14.18 -9.81 -0.76
N ARG A 345 -15.20 -9.43 0.01
CA ARG A 345 -15.05 -8.52 1.17
C ARG A 345 -15.63 -9.09 2.46
N THR A 346 -15.50 -10.41 2.62
CA THR A 346 -15.85 -11.12 3.85
C THR A 346 -14.70 -11.07 4.88
N ASP A 347 -15.06 -11.14 6.16
CA ASP A 347 -14.23 -11.49 7.32
C ASP A 347 -14.32 -13.00 7.67
N SER A 348 -15.33 -13.71 7.18
CA SER A 348 -15.54 -15.13 7.46
C SER A 348 -14.56 -16.04 6.69
N ARG A 349 -14.17 -17.12 7.38
CA ARG A 349 -13.35 -18.23 6.87
C ARG A 349 -14.13 -19.55 6.81
N HIS A 350 -15.45 -19.48 6.98
CA HIS A 350 -16.37 -20.61 7.00
C HIS A 350 -17.41 -20.46 5.88
N LEU A 351 -18.19 -21.51 5.66
CA LEU A 351 -19.29 -21.61 4.72
C LEU A 351 -20.61 -21.90 5.46
N PRO A 352 -21.78 -21.57 4.91
CA PRO A 352 -23.07 -21.99 5.49
C PRO A 352 -23.29 -23.49 5.30
N MET A 353 -24.09 -24.12 6.17
CA MET A 353 -24.35 -25.56 6.12
C MET A 353 -25.09 -26.02 4.85
N ASP A 354 -25.83 -25.14 4.16
CA ASP A 354 -26.49 -25.46 2.88
C ASP A 354 -25.52 -25.48 1.67
N TYR A 355 -24.28 -24.98 1.82
CA TYR A 355 -23.29 -24.95 0.74
C TYR A 355 -22.61 -26.30 0.45
N VAL A 356 -22.82 -27.34 1.26
CA VAL A 356 -22.14 -28.66 1.11
C VAL A 356 -22.30 -29.22 -0.31
N LYS A 357 -23.51 -29.16 -0.90
CA LYS A 357 -23.73 -29.59 -2.28
C LYS A 357 -23.03 -28.68 -3.30
N VAL A 358 -23.10 -27.36 -3.10
CA VAL A 358 -22.47 -26.38 -4.00
C VAL A 358 -20.95 -26.55 -4.04
N VAL A 359 -20.32 -26.86 -2.90
CA VAL A 359 -18.90 -27.20 -2.78
C VAL A 359 -18.57 -28.49 -3.56
N HIS A 360 -19.36 -29.55 -3.38
CA HIS A 360 -19.19 -30.81 -4.12
C HIS A 360 -19.31 -30.60 -5.64
N ASP A 361 -20.37 -29.93 -6.09
CA ASP A 361 -20.59 -29.61 -7.51
C ASP A 361 -19.42 -28.74 -8.07
N THR A 362 -18.87 -27.84 -7.25
CA THR A 362 -17.72 -26.99 -7.61
C THR A 362 -16.43 -27.80 -7.72
N MET A 363 -16.21 -28.81 -6.87
CA MET A 363 -15.09 -29.75 -7.04
C MET A 363 -15.23 -30.57 -8.33
N GLY A 364 -16.45 -30.99 -8.69
CA GLY A 364 -16.71 -31.63 -9.98
C GLY A 364 -16.31 -30.73 -11.16
N MET A 365 -16.74 -29.47 -11.16
CA MET A 365 -16.34 -28.50 -12.19
C MET A 365 -14.81 -28.31 -12.25
N LEU A 366 -14.14 -28.26 -11.10
CA LEU A 366 -12.67 -28.15 -11.03
C LEU A 366 -11.95 -29.42 -11.52
N ALA A 367 -12.53 -30.60 -11.33
CA ALA A 367 -12.01 -31.88 -11.81
C ALA A 367 -12.03 -31.97 -13.35
N ASP A 368 -13.04 -31.39 -13.99
CA ASP A 368 -13.15 -31.29 -15.46
C ASP A 368 -12.47 -30.02 -16.03
N SER A 369 -11.84 -29.20 -15.18
CA SER A 369 -11.28 -27.91 -15.59
C SER A 369 -9.94 -28.00 -16.32
N GLY A 370 -9.59 -26.92 -17.05
CA GLY A 370 -8.28 -26.79 -17.69
C GLY A 370 -7.08 -26.64 -16.73
N MET A 371 -7.29 -26.60 -15.41
CA MET A 371 -6.23 -26.44 -14.40
C MET A 371 -5.52 -27.78 -14.15
N LYS A 372 -4.70 -28.22 -15.12
CA LYS A 372 -4.07 -29.56 -15.15
C LYS A 372 -3.31 -29.98 -13.88
N HIS A 373 -2.85 -29.04 -13.06
CA HIS A 373 -2.14 -29.28 -11.80
C HIS A 373 -3.05 -29.35 -10.57
N LEU A 374 -4.33 -28.94 -10.67
CA LEU A 374 -5.31 -28.98 -9.58
C LEU A 374 -6.50 -29.91 -9.87
N ALA A 375 -6.88 -30.09 -11.13
CA ALA A 375 -7.95 -30.99 -11.56
C ALA A 375 -7.81 -32.43 -11.04
N PRO A 376 -6.60 -33.06 -10.98
CA PRO A 376 -6.44 -34.38 -10.37
C PRO A 376 -6.78 -34.41 -8.87
N PHE A 377 -6.45 -33.36 -8.12
CA PHE A 377 -6.78 -33.25 -6.69
C PHE A 377 -8.27 -32.97 -6.46
N ALA A 378 -8.88 -32.16 -7.31
CA ALA A 378 -10.33 -31.95 -7.30
C ALA A 378 -11.08 -33.27 -7.59
N LYS A 379 -10.62 -34.05 -8.57
CA LYS A 379 -11.15 -35.39 -8.84
C LYS A 379 -10.98 -36.32 -7.64
N GLN A 380 -9.79 -36.39 -7.05
CA GLN A 380 -9.53 -37.22 -5.86
C GLN A 380 -10.48 -36.88 -4.69
N ALA A 381 -10.82 -35.59 -4.50
CA ALA A 381 -11.73 -35.17 -3.44
C ALA A 381 -13.20 -35.53 -3.71
N VAL A 382 -13.62 -35.60 -4.98
CA VAL A 382 -14.94 -36.11 -5.38
C VAL A 382 -14.97 -37.63 -5.24
N ASP A 383 -14.06 -38.34 -5.92
CA ASP A 383 -13.99 -39.81 -5.93
C ASP A 383 -13.80 -40.39 -4.51
N GLY A 384 -13.09 -39.67 -3.63
CA GLY A 384 -12.86 -40.05 -2.23
C GLY A 384 -13.90 -39.52 -1.21
N GLY A 385 -14.91 -38.75 -1.64
CA GLY A 385 -15.95 -38.22 -0.75
C GLY A 385 -15.42 -37.30 0.36
N TYR A 386 -14.47 -36.40 0.04
CA TYR A 386 -13.80 -35.54 1.03
C TYR A 386 -14.64 -34.34 1.50
N VAL A 387 -15.66 -33.94 0.74
CA VAL A 387 -16.59 -32.85 1.13
C VAL A 387 -17.53 -33.34 2.23
N LYS A 388 -17.28 -32.93 3.48
CA LYS A 388 -18.05 -33.34 4.66
C LYS A 388 -18.48 -32.14 5.50
N PRO A 389 -19.69 -32.14 6.10
CA PRO A 389 -20.22 -31.03 6.89
C PRO A 389 -19.55 -30.94 8.28
N ILE A 390 -18.30 -30.48 8.32
CA ILE A 390 -17.52 -30.31 9.55
C ILE A 390 -17.42 -28.83 9.95
N LYS A 391 -17.58 -28.51 11.24
CA LYS A 391 -17.59 -27.12 11.77
C LYS A 391 -16.36 -26.28 11.43
N ARG A 392 -15.19 -26.90 11.22
CA ARG A 392 -13.96 -26.22 10.74
C ARG A 392 -14.10 -25.62 9.33
N ILE A 393 -15.15 -25.97 8.58
CA ILE A 393 -15.42 -25.50 7.22
C ILE A 393 -16.84 -24.95 7.11
N PHE A 394 -17.84 -25.68 7.61
CA PHE A 394 -19.25 -25.32 7.53
C PHE A 394 -19.79 -25.01 8.94
N ASP A 395 -20.02 -23.74 9.26
CA ASP A 395 -20.61 -23.33 10.53
C ASP A 395 -21.34 -21.98 10.40
N ASP A 396 -22.68 -22.04 10.42
CA ASP A 396 -23.54 -20.86 10.27
C ASP A 396 -23.35 -19.82 11.39
N THR A 397 -22.82 -20.24 12.55
CA THR A 397 -22.50 -19.32 13.67
C THR A 397 -21.23 -18.49 13.42
N LYS A 398 -20.46 -18.83 12.37
CA LYS A 398 -19.26 -18.11 11.92
C LYS A 398 -19.38 -17.59 10.49
N VAL A 399 -20.59 -17.42 9.99
CA VAL A 399 -20.90 -16.68 8.76
C VAL A 399 -21.60 -15.36 9.15
N SER A 400 -21.01 -14.24 8.74
CA SER A 400 -21.50 -12.87 8.97
C SER A 400 -22.59 -12.52 7.93
N ASP A 401 -22.51 -11.34 7.30
CA ASP A 401 -23.25 -11.06 6.06
C ASP A 401 -22.69 -11.83 4.85
N HIS A 402 -21.47 -12.33 4.97
CA HIS A 402 -20.75 -13.03 3.92
C HIS A 402 -19.96 -14.22 4.45
N PHE A 403 -19.85 -15.26 3.62
CA PHE A 403 -19.02 -16.44 3.85
C PHE A 403 -17.73 -16.40 3.02
N ALA A 404 -16.83 -17.34 3.27
CA ALA A 404 -15.46 -17.37 2.75
C ALA A 404 -15.32 -17.28 1.21
N ILE A 405 -14.17 -16.77 0.78
CA ILE A 405 -13.77 -16.63 -0.63
C ILE A 405 -13.39 -18.01 -1.19
N ILE A 406 -14.24 -18.54 -2.06
CA ILE A 406 -14.11 -19.83 -2.73
C ILE A 406 -14.36 -19.68 -4.23
N PRO A 407 -13.90 -20.62 -5.09
CA PRO A 407 -14.37 -20.72 -6.46
C PRO A 407 -15.88 -20.97 -6.53
N THR A 408 -16.51 -20.56 -7.63
CA THR A 408 -17.90 -20.89 -7.96
C THR A 408 -17.96 -21.97 -9.06
N LEU A 409 -19.18 -22.40 -9.41
CA LEU A 409 -19.44 -23.25 -10.58
C LEU A 409 -19.11 -22.59 -11.95
N GLN A 410 -18.82 -21.29 -11.99
CA GLN A 410 -18.46 -20.60 -13.23
C GLN A 410 -16.94 -20.66 -13.44
N ALA A 411 -16.49 -21.57 -14.32
CA ALA A 411 -15.13 -21.57 -14.81
C ALA A 411 -14.78 -20.20 -15.44
N PRO A 412 -13.68 -19.53 -15.04
CA PRO A 412 -13.24 -18.27 -15.66
C PRO A 412 -12.62 -18.50 -17.03
N SER A 413 -12.59 -17.46 -17.87
CA SER A 413 -11.87 -17.46 -19.14
C SER A 413 -11.28 -16.09 -19.45
N GLY A 414 -10.13 -16.06 -20.15
CA GLY A 414 -9.47 -14.81 -20.52
C GLY A 414 -8.93 -14.00 -19.33
N LEU A 415 -8.52 -14.66 -18.24
CA LEU A 415 -7.85 -14.02 -17.12
C LEU A 415 -6.51 -13.40 -17.52
N SER A 416 -6.19 -12.24 -16.96
CA SER A 416 -4.81 -11.74 -16.94
C SER A 416 -3.91 -12.57 -16.03
N GLU A 417 -2.58 -12.48 -16.19
CA GLU A 417 -1.62 -13.23 -15.36
C GLU A 417 -1.84 -13.03 -13.85
N ALA A 418 -2.20 -11.82 -13.42
CA ALA A 418 -2.43 -11.49 -12.02
C ALA A 418 -3.77 -12.02 -11.50
N GLU A 419 -4.83 -11.99 -12.32
CA GLU A 419 -6.11 -12.65 -11.99
C GLU A 419 -5.93 -14.17 -11.93
N GLN A 420 -5.16 -14.75 -12.86
CA GLN A 420 -4.87 -16.18 -12.91
C GLN A 420 -4.08 -16.65 -11.67
N LYS A 421 -3.07 -15.89 -11.23
CA LYS A 421 -2.31 -16.17 -10.01
C LYS A 421 -3.16 -16.08 -8.74
N LEU A 422 -4.05 -15.10 -8.66
CA LEU A 422 -4.94 -14.96 -7.50
C LEU A 422 -6.03 -16.04 -7.47
N TYR A 423 -6.60 -16.39 -8.63
CA TYR A 423 -7.56 -17.49 -8.75
C TYR A 423 -6.92 -18.84 -8.39
N ASP A 424 -5.71 -19.12 -8.90
CA ASP A 424 -4.94 -20.33 -8.55
C ASP A 424 -4.72 -20.46 -7.04
N LEU A 425 -4.34 -19.36 -6.38
CA LEU A 425 -4.15 -19.31 -4.93
C LEU A 425 -5.45 -19.67 -4.17
N VAL A 426 -6.59 -19.11 -4.57
CA VAL A 426 -7.90 -19.40 -3.95
C VAL A 426 -8.35 -20.84 -4.20
N VAL A 427 -8.17 -21.37 -5.42
CA VAL A 427 -8.51 -22.77 -5.73
C VAL A 427 -7.65 -23.75 -4.93
N ARG A 428 -6.36 -23.49 -4.74
CA ARG A 428 -5.48 -24.30 -3.88
C ARG A 428 -5.95 -24.31 -2.43
N ARG A 429 -6.25 -23.15 -1.85
CA ARG A 429 -6.78 -23.03 -0.48
C ARG A 429 -8.13 -23.74 -0.32
N PHE A 430 -9.00 -23.60 -1.33
CA PHE A 430 -10.29 -24.28 -1.37
C PHE A 430 -10.15 -25.80 -1.39
N LEU A 431 -9.32 -26.38 -2.27
CA LEU A 431 -9.10 -27.83 -2.28
C LEU A 431 -8.41 -28.31 -0.99
N ALA A 432 -7.41 -27.57 -0.51
CA ALA A 432 -6.59 -27.97 0.64
C ALA A 432 -7.36 -28.11 1.95
N VAL A 433 -8.43 -27.34 2.19
CA VAL A 433 -9.14 -27.41 3.48
C VAL A 433 -9.86 -28.74 3.72
N PHE A 434 -10.25 -29.44 2.64
CA PHE A 434 -10.95 -30.74 2.65
C PHE A 434 -10.01 -31.94 2.60
N PHE A 435 -8.74 -31.75 2.22
CA PHE A 435 -7.76 -32.83 2.21
C PHE A 435 -7.33 -33.21 3.65
N PRO A 436 -6.87 -34.45 3.87
CA PRO A 436 -6.29 -34.86 5.14
C PRO A 436 -5.16 -33.93 5.61
N SER A 437 -4.97 -33.83 6.93
CA SER A 437 -3.80 -33.21 7.54
C SER A 437 -2.51 -33.80 6.96
N ALA A 438 -1.46 -32.99 6.86
CA ALA A 438 -0.12 -33.52 6.70
C ALA A 438 0.29 -34.24 7.98
N GLU A 439 0.88 -35.42 7.86
CA GLU A 439 1.36 -36.24 8.98
C GLU A 439 2.89 -36.19 9.02
N TYR A 440 3.46 -35.86 10.18
CA TYR A 440 4.89 -35.82 10.41
C TYR A 440 5.29 -36.68 11.60
N THR A 441 6.44 -37.34 11.52
CA THR A 441 7.16 -37.80 12.71
C THR A 441 8.12 -36.68 13.12
N VAL A 442 7.95 -36.16 14.33
CA VAL A 442 8.91 -35.24 14.95
C VAL A 442 9.77 -36.04 15.92
N THR A 443 11.07 -36.07 15.65
CA THR A 443 12.07 -36.73 16.47
C THR A 443 12.89 -35.67 17.20
N THR A 444 12.76 -35.62 18.53
CA THR A 444 13.64 -34.81 19.38
C THR A 444 14.73 -35.71 19.95
N ARG A 445 15.98 -35.38 19.67
CA ARG A 445 17.16 -36.07 20.19
C ARG A 445 17.94 -35.14 21.10
N ILE A 446 18.21 -35.58 22.33
CA ILE A 446 19.06 -34.89 23.29
C ILE A 446 20.37 -35.65 23.40
N SER A 447 21.48 -34.98 23.10
CA SER A 447 22.84 -35.51 23.27
C SER A 447 23.47 -34.84 24.50
N GLN A 448 23.90 -35.62 25.48
CA GLN A 448 24.45 -35.12 26.74
C GLN A 448 25.94 -35.46 26.85
N ALA A 449 26.78 -34.42 26.90
CA ALA A 449 28.25 -34.55 26.97
C ALA A 449 28.77 -33.73 28.15
N VAL A 450 29.48 -34.36 29.09
CA VAL A 450 30.08 -33.71 30.27
C VAL A 450 29.08 -32.81 31.03
N GLY A 451 27.83 -33.26 31.15
CA GLY A 451 26.73 -32.52 31.81
C GLY A 451 26.06 -31.43 30.95
N HIS A 452 26.61 -31.06 29.80
CA HIS A 452 26.00 -30.13 28.86
C HIS A 452 25.04 -30.85 27.89
N HIS A 453 23.96 -30.18 27.49
CA HIS A 453 22.86 -30.77 26.74
C HIS A 453 22.72 -30.10 25.37
N PHE A 454 22.60 -30.91 24.32
CA PHE A 454 22.46 -30.46 22.93
C PHE A 454 21.18 -31.04 22.34
N LYS A 455 20.30 -30.17 21.84
CA LYS A 455 19.04 -30.54 21.20
C LYS A 455 19.24 -30.63 19.69
N THR A 456 18.75 -31.73 19.12
CA THR A 456 18.55 -31.93 17.69
C THR A 456 17.06 -32.18 17.47
N GLU A 457 16.49 -31.59 16.42
CA GLU A 457 15.13 -31.89 15.99
C GLU A 457 15.17 -32.36 14.53
N GLY A 458 14.40 -33.41 14.24
CA GLY A 458 14.14 -33.92 12.90
C GLY A 458 12.64 -34.00 12.68
N LYS A 459 12.18 -33.75 11.46
CA LYS A 459 10.75 -33.65 11.14
C LYS A 459 10.46 -34.26 9.78
N VAL A 460 10.15 -35.54 9.78
CA VAL A 460 9.96 -36.33 8.57
C VAL A 460 8.49 -36.27 8.16
N LEU A 461 8.21 -35.82 6.94
CA LEU A 461 6.87 -35.83 6.37
C LEU A 461 6.49 -37.28 5.97
N VAL A 462 5.58 -37.89 6.71
CA VAL A 462 5.12 -39.28 6.51
C VAL A 462 3.98 -39.35 5.50
N LYS A 463 3.01 -38.43 5.59
CA LYS A 463 1.96 -38.26 4.56
C LYS A 463 1.81 -36.77 4.21
N PRO A 464 1.85 -36.37 2.93
CA PRO A 464 1.75 -34.95 2.55
C PRO A 464 0.36 -34.35 2.80
N GLY A 465 -0.71 -35.15 2.76
CA GLY A 465 -2.07 -34.65 2.90
C GLY A 465 -2.35 -33.49 1.94
N TRP A 466 -2.89 -32.39 2.48
CA TRP A 466 -3.16 -31.16 1.75
C TRP A 466 -1.92 -30.47 1.12
N LEU A 467 -0.69 -30.72 1.60
CA LEU A 467 0.53 -30.10 1.05
C LEU A 467 0.79 -30.51 -0.40
N ALA A 468 0.29 -31.68 -0.82
CA ALA A 468 0.43 -32.17 -2.19
C ALA A 468 -0.12 -31.18 -3.24
N ILE A 469 -1.15 -30.40 -2.89
CA ILE A 469 -1.82 -29.40 -3.74
C ILE A 469 -0.93 -28.15 -3.98
N TYR A 470 -0.04 -27.85 -3.04
CA TYR A 470 0.96 -26.80 -3.17
C TYR A 470 2.24 -27.32 -3.86
N GLY A 471 2.52 -28.62 -3.75
CA GLY A 471 3.60 -29.27 -4.49
C GLY A 471 4.97 -28.76 -4.06
N LYS A 472 5.80 -28.31 -5.01
CA LYS A 472 7.14 -27.78 -4.70
C LYS A 472 7.12 -26.53 -3.81
N GLU A 473 6.04 -25.75 -3.85
CA GLU A 473 5.89 -24.55 -3.00
C GLU A 473 5.77 -24.95 -1.51
N ALA A 474 5.24 -26.14 -1.19
CA ALA A 474 5.22 -26.65 0.19
C ALA A 474 6.63 -27.01 0.71
N ALA A 475 7.58 -27.33 -0.17
CA ALA A 475 8.97 -27.54 0.21
C ALA A 475 9.70 -26.21 0.50
N GLU A 476 9.25 -25.09 -0.09
CA GLU A 476 9.76 -23.76 0.22
C GLU A 476 9.21 -23.25 1.58
N GLU A 477 7.95 -23.55 1.93
CA GLU A 477 7.42 -23.32 3.29
C GLU A 477 8.14 -24.15 4.38
N VAL A 478 8.85 -25.23 4.01
CA VAL A 478 9.75 -26.01 4.89
C VAL A 478 11.22 -25.55 4.78
N ALA A 479 11.60 -24.80 3.74
CA ALA A 479 12.96 -24.27 3.57
C ALA A 479 13.20 -22.97 4.37
N ASP A 480 12.16 -22.15 4.56
CA ASP A 480 12.14 -20.99 5.46
C ASP A 480 12.09 -21.38 6.96
N ALA A 481 12.00 -22.68 7.25
CA ALA A 481 12.14 -23.20 8.60
C ALA A 481 13.57 -22.96 9.15
N LYS A 482 13.70 -22.84 10.48
CA LYS A 482 15.00 -22.72 11.14
C LYS A 482 15.88 -23.93 10.79
N GLU A 483 17.20 -23.80 10.91
CA GLU A 483 18.12 -24.80 10.31
C GLU A 483 17.92 -26.24 10.80
N GLY A 484 17.38 -26.45 12.01
CA GLY A 484 16.97 -27.76 12.54
C GLY A 484 15.50 -28.17 12.34
N ASP A 485 14.75 -27.53 11.44
CA ASP A 485 13.34 -27.87 11.09
C ASP A 485 13.17 -28.05 9.55
N LYS A 486 14.29 -28.08 8.80
CA LYS A 486 14.38 -28.20 7.32
C LYS A 486 14.07 -29.61 6.77
N GLY A 487 13.14 -30.34 7.40
CA GLY A 487 12.65 -31.63 6.91
C GLY A 487 13.66 -32.79 6.85
N GLN A 488 14.80 -32.66 7.52
CA GLN A 488 15.88 -33.66 7.48
C GLN A 488 15.52 -34.91 8.30
N ASN A 489 15.85 -36.07 7.76
CA ASN A 489 15.79 -37.35 8.47
C ASN A 489 17.09 -37.50 9.28
N LEU A 490 16.99 -37.73 10.59
CA LEU A 490 18.18 -37.87 11.44
C LEU A 490 18.89 -39.20 11.16
N VAL A 491 20.23 -39.21 11.21
CA VAL A 491 20.99 -40.47 11.18
C VAL A 491 20.59 -41.33 12.39
N PRO A 492 20.33 -42.64 12.23
CA PRO A 492 19.91 -43.48 13.34
C PRO A 492 21.04 -43.66 14.36
N VAL A 493 20.67 -43.78 15.64
CA VAL A 493 21.57 -44.04 16.77
C VAL A 493 21.02 -45.27 17.50
N LYS A 494 21.87 -46.24 17.83
CA LYS A 494 21.44 -47.48 18.49
C LYS A 494 21.14 -47.21 19.98
N PRO A 495 20.22 -47.97 20.61
CA PRO A 495 20.00 -47.89 22.05
C PRO A 495 21.30 -48.16 22.83
N GLY A 496 21.74 -47.19 23.64
CA GLY A 496 22.99 -47.27 24.42
C GLY A 496 24.26 -46.90 23.65
N GLU A 497 24.17 -46.48 22.39
CA GLU A 497 25.32 -45.93 21.64
C GLU A 497 25.81 -44.61 22.27
N MET A 498 27.14 -44.47 22.38
CA MET A 498 27.76 -43.20 22.74
C MET A 498 28.38 -42.56 21.50
N VAL A 499 27.78 -41.46 21.06
CA VAL A 499 28.24 -40.68 19.90
C VAL A 499 29.44 -39.81 20.29
N ARG A 500 30.30 -39.45 19.33
CA ARG A 500 31.44 -38.55 19.57
C ARG A 500 31.15 -37.14 19.06
N SER A 501 31.42 -36.12 19.87
CA SER A 501 31.43 -34.73 19.43
C SER A 501 32.69 -34.44 18.59
N GLU A 502 32.54 -34.33 17.27
CA GLU A 502 33.63 -34.01 16.35
C GLU A 502 34.01 -32.53 16.45
N THR A 503 33.19 -31.67 15.84
CA THR A 503 33.31 -30.22 15.89
C THR A 503 32.41 -29.67 16.99
N VAL A 504 32.90 -28.65 17.71
CA VAL A 504 32.10 -27.89 18.68
C VAL A 504 32.53 -26.42 18.62
N GLU A 505 31.61 -25.56 18.19
CA GLU A 505 31.86 -24.18 17.79
C GLU A 505 30.96 -23.20 18.57
N PRO A 506 31.54 -22.23 19.32
CA PRO A 506 30.79 -21.13 19.91
C PRO A 506 30.52 -20.05 18.85
N LYS A 507 29.31 -20.07 18.29
CA LYS A 507 28.88 -19.18 17.20
C LYS A 507 28.44 -17.82 17.76
N GLY A 508 29.32 -16.83 17.65
CA GLY A 508 29.01 -15.43 18.00
C GLY A 508 27.93 -14.85 17.09
N LEU A 509 26.87 -14.31 17.69
CA LEU A 509 25.70 -13.74 17.04
C LEU A 509 25.33 -12.41 17.72
N LYS A 510 24.47 -11.64 17.06
CA LYS A 510 23.95 -10.36 17.58
C LYS A 510 22.43 -10.37 17.58
N THR A 511 21.81 -9.84 18.62
CA THR A 511 20.36 -9.62 18.65
C THR A 511 19.99 -8.63 17.54
N ARG A 512 18.76 -8.72 17.01
CA ARG A 512 18.32 -7.88 15.88
C ARG A 512 17.06 -7.10 16.24
N PRO A 513 16.92 -5.85 15.75
CA PRO A 513 15.68 -5.10 15.95
C PRO A 513 14.49 -5.82 15.32
N PRO A 514 13.26 -5.60 15.83
CA PRO A 514 12.06 -6.18 15.24
C PRO A 514 11.91 -5.68 13.79
N ALA A 515 11.60 -6.58 12.86
CA ALA A 515 11.46 -6.21 11.45
C ALA A 515 10.38 -5.13 11.24
N ARG A 516 10.62 -4.22 10.28
CA ARG A 516 9.60 -3.26 9.84
C ARG A 516 8.37 -3.98 9.31
N TYR A 517 7.22 -3.31 9.42
CA TYR A 517 6.01 -3.84 8.84
C TYR A 517 6.09 -3.87 7.31
N SER A 518 5.96 -5.07 6.74
CA SER A 518 5.39 -5.22 5.41
C SER A 518 3.87 -5.04 5.43
N GLU A 519 3.27 -4.83 4.26
CA GLU A 519 1.82 -4.69 4.13
C GLU A 519 1.05 -5.94 4.61
N ALA A 520 1.58 -7.15 4.39
CA ALA A 520 1.04 -8.39 4.97
C ALA A 520 1.08 -8.39 6.52
N THR A 521 2.19 -7.96 7.11
CA THR A 521 2.33 -7.92 8.56
C THR A 521 1.55 -6.78 9.21
N LEU A 522 1.38 -5.64 8.53
CA LEU A 522 0.53 -4.54 9.01
C LEU A 522 -0.94 -4.93 8.97
N LEU A 523 -1.42 -5.58 7.89
CA LEU A 523 -2.77 -6.16 7.86
C LEU A 523 -2.99 -7.14 9.02
N GLY A 524 -2.01 -8.00 9.32
CA GLY A 524 -2.06 -8.91 10.46
C GLY A 524 -2.04 -8.21 11.83
N ALA A 525 -1.39 -7.05 11.94
CA ALA A 525 -1.41 -6.23 13.16
C ALA A 525 -2.73 -5.46 13.32
N MET A 526 -3.29 -4.90 12.25
CA MET A 526 -4.62 -4.28 12.25
C MET A 526 -5.71 -5.29 12.64
N GLU A 527 -5.65 -6.48 12.04
CA GLU A 527 -6.51 -7.62 12.36
C GLU A 527 -6.37 -8.09 13.81
N GLY A 528 -5.13 -8.25 14.27
CA GLY A 528 -4.82 -8.70 15.63
C GLY A 528 -4.88 -7.61 16.70
N ALA A 529 -5.26 -6.37 16.37
CA ALA A 529 -5.09 -5.21 17.26
C ALA A 529 -5.79 -5.35 18.63
N GLY A 530 -6.94 -6.03 18.68
CA GLY A 530 -7.64 -6.29 19.95
C GLY A 530 -6.83 -7.13 20.96
N LYS A 531 -5.79 -7.85 20.53
CA LYS A 531 -4.92 -8.66 21.42
C LYS A 531 -4.00 -7.84 22.32
N PHE A 532 -3.91 -6.54 22.10
CA PHE A 532 -3.14 -5.61 22.94
C PHE A 532 -4.01 -4.89 23.97
N ILE A 533 -5.34 -5.10 23.92
CA ILE A 533 -6.29 -4.55 24.88
C ILE A 533 -6.35 -5.48 26.10
N GLU A 534 -6.18 -4.92 27.29
CA GLU A 534 -6.20 -5.64 28.57
C GLU A 534 -7.63 -5.96 29.05
N ASP A 535 -8.62 -5.15 28.67
CA ASP A 535 -10.03 -5.38 28.97
C ASP A 535 -10.62 -6.50 28.09
N ASP A 536 -11.17 -7.53 28.74
CA ASP A 536 -11.68 -8.73 28.08
C ASP A 536 -12.93 -8.50 27.22
N GLU A 537 -13.83 -7.58 27.60
CA GLU A 537 -15.05 -7.29 26.84
C GLU A 537 -14.74 -6.48 25.57
N LEU A 538 -13.83 -5.50 25.67
CA LEU A 538 -13.33 -4.74 24.53
C LEU A 538 -12.47 -5.62 23.59
N ARG A 539 -11.68 -6.53 24.16
CA ARG A 539 -10.89 -7.53 23.43
C ARG A 539 -11.80 -8.48 22.65
N GLU A 540 -12.90 -8.96 23.24
CA GLU A 540 -13.89 -9.78 22.53
C GLU A 540 -14.59 -8.99 21.41
N ALA A 541 -15.01 -7.75 21.68
CA ALA A 541 -15.66 -6.89 20.68
C ALA A 541 -14.76 -6.61 19.44
N MET A 542 -13.43 -6.63 19.61
CA MET A 542 -12.47 -6.52 18.50
C MET A 542 -12.05 -7.85 17.88
N GLN A 543 -12.34 -9.01 18.47
CA GLN A 543 -11.68 -10.29 18.17
C GLN A 543 -11.79 -10.75 16.70
N GLU A 544 -12.88 -10.39 16.00
CA GLU A 544 -13.07 -10.70 14.58
C GLU A 544 -12.93 -9.47 13.66
N LYS A 545 -13.01 -8.25 14.21
CA LYS A 545 -13.08 -6.99 13.42
C LYS A 545 -11.78 -6.19 13.39
N GLY A 546 -10.98 -6.20 14.45
CA GLY A 546 -9.72 -5.44 14.54
C GLY A 546 -9.86 -3.94 14.23
N LEU A 547 -8.75 -3.31 13.82
CA LEU A 547 -8.72 -1.93 13.32
C LEU A 547 -9.28 -1.84 11.89
N GLY A 548 -10.59 -1.63 11.81
CA GLY A 548 -11.32 -1.44 10.56
C GLY A 548 -11.68 -2.74 9.85
N THR A 549 -12.80 -2.73 9.13
CA THR A 549 -13.31 -3.90 8.41
C THR A 549 -12.40 -4.29 7.23
N PRO A 550 -12.38 -5.56 6.78
CA PRO A 550 -11.52 -5.99 5.66
C PRO A 550 -11.68 -5.14 4.40
N ALA A 551 -12.88 -4.62 4.14
CA ALA A 551 -13.18 -3.71 3.04
C ALA A 551 -12.44 -2.35 3.13
N THR A 552 -12.13 -1.86 4.33
CA THR A 552 -11.53 -0.53 4.56
C THR A 552 -10.03 -0.57 4.89
N ARG A 553 -9.51 -1.65 5.51
CA ARG A 553 -8.07 -1.79 5.87
C ARG A 553 -7.11 -1.38 4.74
N ALA A 554 -7.36 -1.88 3.53
CA ALA A 554 -6.57 -1.57 2.33
C ALA A 554 -6.64 -0.10 1.89
N ALA A 555 -7.78 0.57 2.10
CA ALA A 555 -7.96 1.99 1.81
C ALA A 555 -7.28 2.87 2.87
N THR A 556 -7.28 2.46 4.14
CA THR A 556 -6.55 3.13 5.23
C THR A 556 -5.05 3.16 4.97
N ILE A 557 -4.43 2.02 4.66
CA ILE A 557 -3.00 1.91 4.35
C ILE A 557 -2.63 2.81 3.17
N GLU A 558 -3.39 2.77 2.09
CA GLU A 558 -3.16 3.62 0.92
C GLU A 558 -3.42 5.11 1.22
N GLY A 559 -4.36 5.45 2.10
CA GLY A 559 -4.60 6.80 2.59
C GLY A 559 -3.38 7.39 3.30
N LEU A 560 -2.81 6.65 4.26
CA LEU A 560 -1.60 7.05 4.99
C LEU A 560 -0.38 7.24 4.06
N ILE A 561 -0.25 6.42 3.01
CA ILE A 561 0.76 6.58 1.94
C ILE A 561 0.50 7.81 1.07
N ASN A 562 -0.77 8.08 0.74
CA ASN A 562 -1.17 9.26 -0.04
C ASN A 562 -0.89 10.56 0.73
N GLU A 563 -1.27 10.63 2.01
CA GLU A 563 -1.05 11.78 2.91
C GLU A 563 0.38 11.92 3.43
N LYS A 564 1.31 11.09 2.93
CA LYS A 564 2.75 11.11 3.22
C LYS A 564 3.09 10.88 4.69
N TYR A 565 2.26 10.14 5.42
CA TYR A 565 2.60 9.64 6.74
C TYR A 565 3.56 8.46 6.69
N MET A 566 3.46 7.63 5.65
CA MET A 566 4.31 6.44 5.46
C MET A 566 4.70 6.24 3.99
N LEU A 567 5.79 5.51 3.79
CA LEU A 567 6.41 5.23 2.49
C LEU A 567 6.45 3.72 2.26
N ARG A 568 6.13 3.27 1.04
CA ARG A 568 6.27 1.86 0.64
C ARG A 568 7.61 1.68 -0.09
N GLU A 569 8.59 1.09 0.58
CA GLU A 569 9.96 0.93 0.07
C GLU A 569 10.32 -0.56 0.00
N GLY A 570 10.46 -1.08 -1.23
CA GLY A 570 10.57 -2.52 -1.47
C GLY A 570 9.31 -3.25 -0.99
N ARG A 571 9.43 -3.98 0.13
CA ARG A 571 8.31 -4.64 0.83
C ARG A 571 7.96 -3.94 2.16
N GLU A 572 8.79 -3.02 2.64
CA GLU A 572 8.64 -2.36 3.94
C GLU A 572 7.71 -1.14 3.85
N LEU A 573 7.10 -0.81 5.00
CA LEU A 573 6.31 0.38 5.24
C LEU A 573 7.03 1.22 6.30
N ILE A 574 7.62 2.33 5.88
CA ILE A 574 8.48 3.18 6.71
C ILE A 574 7.69 4.44 7.12
N PRO A 575 7.55 4.78 8.40
CA PRO A 575 6.92 6.03 8.82
C PRO A 575 7.81 7.22 8.49
N THR A 576 7.21 8.33 8.10
CA THR A 576 7.93 9.59 7.84
C THR A 576 8.00 10.45 9.09
N ALA A 577 8.84 11.49 9.05
CA ALA A 577 8.85 12.54 10.08
C ALA A 577 7.47 13.19 10.32
N LYS A 578 6.56 13.23 9.31
CA LYS A 578 5.17 13.69 9.48
C LYS A 578 4.37 12.80 10.43
N ALA A 579 4.67 11.49 10.47
CA ALA A 579 4.00 10.53 11.35
C ALA A 579 4.49 10.63 12.79
N PHE A 580 5.82 10.69 12.99
CA PHE A 580 6.40 11.00 14.30
C PHE A 580 5.85 12.32 14.84
N GLN A 581 5.86 13.38 14.03
CA GLN A 581 5.27 14.67 14.40
C GLN A 581 3.79 14.56 14.81
N LEU A 582 2.97 13.74 14.14
CA LEU A 582 1.59 13.54 14.56
C LEU A 582 1.48 12.79 15.90
N MET A 583 2.30 11.77 16.14
CA MET A 583 2.32 11.07 17.43
C MET A 583 2.79 11.98 18.57
N THR A 584 3.84 12.78 18.37
CA THR A 584 4.27 13.81 19.34
C THR A 584 3.15 14.80 19.64
N LEU A 585 2.42 15.26 18.63
CA LEU A 585 1.29 16.19 18.84
C LEU A 585 0.17 15.55 19.65
N LEU A 586 -0.25 14.33 19.32
CA LEU A 586 -1.35 13.66 20.02
C LEU A 586 -0.98 13.31 21.47
N ARG A 587 0.26 12.84 21.71
CA ARG A 587 0.80 12.62 23.07
C ARG A 587 0.86 13.95 23.85
N GLY A 588 1.45 15.00 23.27
CA GLY A 588 1.65 16.30 23.92
C GLY A 588 0.35 17.05 24.25
N LEU A 589 -0.64 17.05 23.34
CA LEU A 589 -1.98 17.59 23.61
C LEU A 589 -2.79 16.71 24.59
N GLY A 590 -2.28 15.54 24.98
CA GLY A 590 -3.00 14.55 25.78
C GLY A 590 -4.22 13.97 25.07
N VAL A 591 -4.19 13.86 23.73
CA VAL A 591 -5.26 13.31 22.87
C VAL A 591 -4.86 11.92 22.35
N GLU A 592 -4.33 11.09 23.23
CA GLU A 592 -3.84 9.76 22.90
C GLU A 592 -4.95 8.77 22.54
N GLU A 593 -6.21 9.07 22.90
CA GLU A 593 -7.38 8.24 22.57
C GLU A 593 -7.47 8.00 21.04
N LEU A 594 -7.06 8.99 20.23
CA LEU A 594 -7.05 8.88 18.77
C LEU A 594 -5.94 7.97 18.21
N SER A 595 -4.87 7.73 18.96
CA SER A 595 -3.76 6.84 18.57
C SER A 595 -3.89 5.41 19.10
N LYS A 596 -4.89 5.14 19.93
CA LYS A 596 -5.04 3.91 20.71
C LYS A 596 -6.11 2.95 20.13
N PRO A 597 -5.84 1.63 19.99
CA PRO A 597 -6.83 0.69 19.47
C PRO A 597 -8.05 0.53 20.37
N GLU A 598 -7.93 0.81 21.66
CA GLU A 598 -8.99 0.74 22.67
C GLU A 598 -10.22 1.56 22.28
N LEU A 599 -10.03 2.74 21.67
CA LEU A 599 -11.13 3.58 21.16
C LEU A 599 -11.95 2.88 20.06
N THR A 600 -11.35 1.98 19.28
CA THR A 600 -12.10 1.14 18.35
C THR A 600 -12.85 0.04 19.08
N GLY A 601 -12.25 -0.59 20.09
CA GLY A 601 -12.90 -1.63 20.91
C GLY A 601 -14.13 -1.09 21.64
N GLU A 602 -13.97 0.03 22.35
CA GLU A 602 -15.04 0.73 23.06
C GLU A 602 -16.23 1.04 22.13
N TRP A 603 -15.95 1.53 20.91
CA TRP A 603 -17.01 1.84 19.96
C TRP A 603 -17.68 0.58 19.39
N GLU A 604 -16.92 -0.45 18.97
CA GLU A 604 -17.55 -1.67 18.45
C GLU A 604 -18.36 -2.40 19.53
N TYR A 605 -17.92 -2.36 20.79
CA TYR A 605 -18.64 -2.82 21.98
C TYR A 605 -19.92 -2.02 22.21
N LYS A 606 -19.84 -0.69 22.36
CA LYS A 606 -21.01 0.19 22.60
C LYS A 606 -22.03 0.09 21.47
N LEU A 607 -21.58 -0.02 20.22
CA LEU A 607 -22.45 -0.26 19.07
C LEU A 607 -23.08 -1.65 19.10
N ALA A 608 -22.40 -2.69 19.56
CA ALA A 608 -23.01 -4.01 19.78
C ALA A 608 -24.03 -4.01 20.93
N GLN A 609 -23.80 -3.25 22.01
CA GLN A 609 -24.81 -3.06 23.06
C GLN A 609 -26.04 -2.31 22.52
N MET A 610 -25.86 -1.35 21.59
CA MET A 610 -26.94 -0.65 20.90
C MET A 610 -27.71 -1.56 19.91
N GLU A 611 -27.04 -2.47 19.21
CA GLU A 611 -27.68 -3.51 18.38
C GLU A 611 -28.65 -4.38 19.21
N HIS A 612 -28.27 -4.69 20.46
CA HIS A 612 -29.08 -5.45 21.43
C HIS A 612 -30.06 -4.59 22.25
N GLY A 613 -30.16 -3.28 22.00
CA GLY A 613 -31.05 -2.37 22.72
C GLY A 613 -30.65 -2.07 24.17
N LYS A 614 -29.42 -2.42 24.59
CA LYS A 614 -28.88 -2.20 25.95
C LYS A 614 -28.26 -0.81 26.12
N LEU A 615 -27.84 -0.15 25.04
CA LEU A 615 -27.35 1.24 25.03
C LEU A 615 -28.23 2.08 24.10
N SER A 616 -28.57 3.31 24.53
CA SER A 616 -29.35 4.23 23.69
C SER A 616 -28.47 4.92 22.66
N ARG A 617 -29.05 5.27 21.50
CA ARG A 617 -28.37 6.08 20.48
C ARG A 617 -27.89 7.41 21.06
N ASP A 618 -28.76 8.08 21.81
CA ASP A 618 -28.53 9.48 22.17
C ASP A 618 -27.50 9.61 23.29
N THR A 619 -27.44 8.64 24.22
CA THR A 619 -26.33 8.48 25.18
C THR A 619 -25.00 8.33 24.44
N PHE A 620 -24.90 7.40 23.49
CA PHE A 620 -23.67 7.21 22.71
C PHE A 620 -23.29 8.47 21.92
N MET A 621 -24.23 9.11 21.23
CA MET A 621 -23.93 10.32 20.45
C MET A 621 -23.55 11.53 21.34
N GLN A 622 -24.03 11.59 22.58
CA GLN A 622 -23.58 12.57 23.57
C GLN A 622 -22.11 12.34 23.98
N GLU A 623 -21.74 11.11 24.34
CA GLU A 623 -20.33 10.76 24.67
C GLU A 623 -19.37 11.12 23.52
N ILE A 624 -19.80 10.89 22.27
CA ILE A 624 -19.06 11.25 21.06
C ILE A 624 -18.95 12.78 20.89
N ALA A 625 -20.00 13.54 21.21
CA ALA A 625 -19.96 15.01 21.18
C ALA A 625 -18.98 15.55 22.24
N GLU A 626 -19.09 15.09 23.48
CA GLU A 626 -18.20 15.47 24.60
C GLU A 626 -16.73 15.08 24.33
N MET A 627 -16.47 13.93 23.72
CA MET A 627 -15.14 13.55 23.24
C MET A 627 -14.66 14.52 22.13
N THR A 628 -15.51 14.86 21.18
CA THR A 628 -15.18 15.78 20.07
C THR A 628 -14.86 17.20 20.59
N GLU A 629 -15.63 17.69 21.57
CA GLU A 629 -15.37 18.95 22.28
C GLU A 629 -14.05 18.90 23.04
N ARG A 630 -13.79 17.84 23.82
CA ARG A 630 -12.53 17.62 24.54
C ARG A 630 -11.30 17.61 23.61
N ILE A 631 -11.39 16.93 22.46
CA ILE A 631 -10.33 16.90 21.44
C ILE A 631 -10.02 18.32 20.94
N VAL A 632 -11.06 19.09 20.61
CA VAL A 632 -10.89 20.45 20.08
C VAL A 632 -10.47 21.45 21.17
N LYS A 633 -10.95 21.29 22.42
CA LYS A 633 -10.56 22.11 23.57
C LYS A 633 -9.08 21.96 23.86
N LYS A 634 -8.58 20.73 24.00
CA LYS A 634 -7.14 20.44 24.14
C LYS A 634 -6.33 21.07 23.00
N ALA A 635 -6.77 20.93 21.75
CA ALA A 635 -6.10 21.56 20.60
C ALA A 635 -6.13 23.11 20.57
N LYS A 636 -6.97 23.78 21.39
CA LYS A 636 -6.99 25.25 21.56
C LYS A 636 -6.17 25.73 22.76
N GLU A 637 -5.90 24.87 23.73
CA GLU A 637 -5.25 25.22 25.01
C GLU A 637 -3.73 25.35 24.91
N TYR A 638 -3.13 24.75 23.87
CA TYR A 638 -1.69 24.84 23.59
C TYR A 638 -1.40 25.74 22.39
N ASP A 639 -0.17 26.24 22.33
CA ASP A 639 0.44 26.78 21.12
C ASP A 639 1.54 25.82 20.62
N ARG A 640 2.04 26.02 19.39
CA ARG A 640 3.08 25.17 18.77
C ARG A 640 4.31 25.04 19.66
N ASP A 641 4.69 26.13 20.32
CA ASP A 641 5.91 26.21 21.13
C ASP A 641 5.64 25.91 22.62
N THR A 642 4.39 25.57 22.99
CA THR A 642 4.02 25.10 24.35
C THR A 642 3.50 23.67 24.41
N VAL A 643 3.43 22.94 23.27
CA VAL A 643 3.07 21.49 23.24
C VAL A 643 4.04 20.69 24.12
N PRO A 644 3.61 20.04 25.21
CA PRO A 644 4.47 19.20 26.04
C PRO A 644 5.15 18.08 25.25
N GLY A 645 6.41 17.79 25.59
CA GLY A 645 7.18 16.74 24.95
C GLY A 645 8.57 16.60 25.57
N ASP A 646 9.22 15.48 25.30
CA ASP A 646 10.64 15.26 25.56
C ASP A 646 11.43 15.92 24.40
N TYR A 647 12.07 17.05 24.69
CA TYR A 647 12.74 17.92 23.71
C TYR A 647 14.18 18.19 24.13
N ALA A 648 15.12 18.08 23.19
CA ALA A 648 16.51 18.34 23.48
C ALA A 648 16.81 19.82 23.75
N THR A 649 17.58 20.09 24.82
CA THR A 649 18.36 21.33 24.91
C THR A 649 19.70 21.10 24.21
N LEU A 650 20.03 21.93 23.23
CA LEU A 650 21.28 21.79 22.47
C LEU A 650 22.45 22.39 23.26
N LYS A 651 23.63 21.80 23.11
CA LYS A 651 24.89 22.26 23.72
C LYS A 651 25.49 23.42 22.92
N THR A 652 25.31 23.39 21.60
CA THR A 652 25.84 24.40 20.69
C THR A 652 25.05 25.71 20.85
N PRO A 653 25.72 26.84 21.15
CA PRO A 653 25.03 28.11 21.36
C PRO A 653 24.50 28.70 20.05
N CYS A 654 23.46 29.52 20.16
CA CYS A 654 22.78 30.15 19.03
C CYS A 654 23.76 30.97 18.16
N PRO A 655 23.83 30.75 16.83
CA PRO A 655 24.77 31.43 15.95
C PRO A 655 24.48 32.93 15.75
N ASN A 656 23.32 33.43 16.21
CA ASN A 656 22.97 34.86 16.14
C ASN A 656 23.33 35.65 17.41
N CYS A 657 23.17 35.07 18.61
CA CYS A 657 23.39 35.80 19.88
C CYS A 657 24.22 35.09 20.95
N GLY A 658 24.59 33.82 20.74
CA GLY A 658 25.26 32.98 21.74
C GLY A 658 24.37 32.55 22.92
N GLY A 659 23.04 32.61 22.78
CA GLY A 659 22.08 32.07 23.75
C GLY A 659 21.84 30.57 23.60
N THR A 660 21.05 29.97 24.48
CA THR A 660 20.69 28.55 24.40
C THR A 660 19.72 28.30 23.25
N VAL A 661 19.88 27.16 22.55
CA VAL A 661 18.91 26.68 21.56
C VAL A 661 18.21 25.44 22.12
N MET A 662 16.89 25.40 21.98
CA MET A 662 16.08 24.24 22.37
C MET A 662 15.30 23.71 21.17
N GLU A 663 15.04 22.41 21.17
CA GLU A 663 14.02 21.80 20.34
C GLU A 663 12.62 22.21 20.82
N THR A 664 11.71 22.38 19.87
CA THR A 664 10.26 22.41 20.08
C THR A 664 9.60 21.43 19.13
N TYR A 665 8.27 21.28 19.25
CA TYR A 665 7.42 20.43 18.43
C TYR A 665 7.76 20.42 16.91
N ARG A 666 8.19 21.54 16.31
CA ARG A 666 8.50 21.65 14.86
C ARG A 666 9.84 22.32 14.50
N ARG A 667 10.55 22.92 15.45
CA ARG A 667 11.71 23.77 15.21
C ARG A 667 12.84 23.48 16.20
N TYR A 668 14.03 23.97 15.88
CA TYR A 668 15.01 24.35 16.89
C TYR A 668 15.00 25.88 16.95
N ASN A 669 14.92 26.46 18.15
CA ASN A 669 14.79 27.91 18.35
C ASN A 669 15.63 28.39 19.53
N CYS A 670 16.20 29.59 19.39
CA CYS A 670 16.89 30.26 20.47
C CYS A 670 15.90 30.66 21.57
N VAL A 671 16.21 30.35 22.83
CA VAL A 671 15.45 30.76 24.03
C VAL A 671 16.12 31.92 24.78
N GLY A 672 17.10 32.58 24.14
CA GLY A 672 17.87 33.69 24.70
C GLY A 672 19.05 33.24 25.56
N LYS A 673 19.68 34.21 26.23
CA LYS A 673 20.58 33.93 27.37
C LYS A 673 19.77 33.99 28.66
N LYS A 674 20.27 33.42 29.75
CA LYS A 674 19.58 33.43 31.04
C LYS A 674 19.29 34.86 31.51
N GLY A 675 18.04 35.31 31.41
CA GLY A 675 17.61 36.68 31.69
C GLY A 675 17.63 37.66 30.50
N GLN A 676 17.66 37.16 29.26
CA GLN A 676 17.56 37.98 28.03
C GLN A 676 16.54 37.37 27.05
N GLU A 677 15.82 38.24 26.33
CA GLU A 677 14.84 37.85 25.30
C GLU A 677 15.48 37.01 24.17
N PRO A 678 14.70 36.11 23.51
CA PRO A 678 15.18 35.31 22.40
C PRO A 678 15.40 36.12 21.12
N CYS A 679 16.54 35.92 20.45
CA CYS A 679 16.94 36.68 19.26
C CYS A 679 16.22 36.31 17.95
N GLY A 680 15.07 35.63 18.00
CA GLY A 680 14.30 35.21 16.82
C GLY A 680 14.94 34.12 15.94
N PHE A 681 16.16 33.64 16.23
CA PHE A 681 16.76 32.53 15.47
C PHE A 681 15.96 31.24 15.62
N SER A 682 15.48 30.69 14.50
CA SER A 682 14.90 29.36 14.45
C SER A 682 14.91 28.74 13.05
N PHE A 683 15.01 27.42 12.98
CA PHE A 683 14.87 26.63 11.75
C PHE A 683 14.01 25.39 12.00
N THR A 684 13.50 24.75 10.94
CA THR A 684 12.65 23.57 11.10
C THR A 684 13.46 22.31 11.39
N LYS A 685 12.95 21.44 12.26
CA LYS A 685 13.56 20.11 12.49
C LYS A 685 13.29 19.10 11.38
N ILE A 686 12.44 19.45 10.39
CA ILE A 686 12.03 18.55 9.29
C ILE A 686 12.27 19.18 7.89
N PRO A 687 13.51 19.56 7.51
CA PRO A 687 13.80 20.05 6.16
C PRO A 687 13.43 19.01 5.08
N ALA A 688 12.63 19.44 4.10
CA ALA A 688 12.14 18.61 2.98
C ALA A 688 11.61 17.21 3.36
N GLY A 689 10.98 17.07 4.54
CA GLY A 689 10.38 15.81 4.99
C GLY A 689 11.34 14.81 5.67
N ARG A 690 12.64 15.13 5.75
CA ARG A 690 13.64 14.40 6.55
C ARG A 690 13.72 15.06 7.92
N ALA A 691 13.59 14.31 9.02
CA ALA A 691 13.92 14.82 10.36
C ALA A 691 15.45 14.81 10.54
N PHE A 692 16.00 15.80 11.26
CA PHE A 692 17.35 15.68 11.81
C PHE A 692 17.37 14.70 13.00
N GLU A 693 18.45 13.96 13.15
CA GLU A 693 18.85 13.36 14.44
C GLU A 693 19.69 14.39 15.23
N LEU A 694 19.79 14.27 16.56
CA LEU A 694 20.25 15.39 17.42
C LEU A 694 21.73 15.76 17.24
N ASP A 695 22.58 14.79 16.94
CA ASP A 695 23.99 14.97 16.59
C ASP A 695 24.16 15.79 15.31
N GLU A 696 23.36 15.51 14.27
CA GLU A 696 23.34 16.30 13.03
C GLU A 696 23.01 17.78 13.28
N VAL A 697 22.26 18.11 14.33
CA VAL A 697 21.87 19.50 14.65
C VAL A 697 23.00 20.24 15.36
N GLU A 698 23.70 19.59 16.29
CA GLU A 698 24.87 20.15 16.97
C GLU A 698 26.00 20.42 15.96
N ASP A 699 26.28 19.47 15.07
CA ASP A 699 27.25 19.62 13.98
C ASP A 699 26.84 20.71 12.98
N PHE A 700 25.55 20.81 12.61
CA PHE A 700 25.06 21.83 11.70
C PHE A 700 25.13 23.24 12.28
N LEU A 701 24.84 23.41 13.58
CA LEU A 701 25.00 24.69 14.27
C LEU A 701 26.47 25.09 14.43
N THR A 702 27.34 24.12 14.72
CA THR A 702 28.78 24.34 14.92
C THR A 702 29.47 24.74 13.62
N ASN A 703 29.26 23.97 12.56
CA ASN A 703 29.96 24.14 11.28
C ASN A 703 29.23 25.08 10.31
N LYS A 704 27.97 25.45 10.60
CA LYS A 704 27.05 26.20 9.72
C LYS A 704 26.75 25.53 8.36
N ARG A 705 27.27 24.33 8.13
CA ARG A 705 27.06 23.47 6.96
C ARG A 705 26.97 22.01 7.43
N ILE A 706 26.15 21.20 6.77
CA ILE A 706 26.12 19.74 6.98
C ILE A 706 25.71 18.99 5.71
N GLY A 707 26.31 17.82 5.49
CA GLY A 707 25.97 16.90 4.42
C GLY A 707 27.18 16.39 3.64
N PRO A 708 26.96 15.79 2.44
CA PRO A 708 25.67 15.61 1.77
C PRO A 708 24.75 14.59 2.47
N LEU A 709 23.62 15.05 3.01
CA LEU A 709 22.64 14.21 3.71
C LEU A 709 21.63 13.56 2.75
N GLN A 710 21.23 12.32 3.04
CA GLN A 710 20.27 11.53 2.27
C GLN A 710 18.88 11.52 2.93
N GLY A 711 17.83 11.25 2.14
CA GLY A 711 16.47 11.03 2.63
C GLY A 711 15.51 12.22 2.47
N PHE A 712 15.99 13.38 1.99
CA PHE A 712 15.13 14.51 1.64
C PHE A 712 14.17 14.15 0.50
N ARG A 713 12.99 14.79 0.48
CA ARG A 713 11.96 14.58 -0.56
C ARG A 713 11.45 15.90 -1.10
N SER A 714 11.51 16.05 -2.42
CA SER A 714 11.00 17.22 -3.14
C SER A 714 9.47 17.36 -2.96
N LYS A 715 8.91 18.53 -3.31
CA LYS A 715 7.44 18.78 -3.28
C LYS A 715 6.62 17.77 -4.12
N ALA A 716 7.24 17.08 -5.08
CA ALA A 716 6.63 16.00 -5.87
C ALA A 716 6.94 14.57 -5.36
N GLY A 717 7.54 14.44 -4.17
CA GLY A 717 7.83 13.19 -3.47
C GLY A 717 9.11 12.45 -3.89
N TRP A 718 9.81 12.93 -4.92
CA TRP A 718 11.09 12.33 -5.36
C TRP A 718 12.16 12.51 -4.28
N PRO A 719 12.86 11.42 -3.89
CA PRO A 719 13.99 11.54 -2.97
C PRO A 719 15.17 12.26 -3.63
N PHE A 720 15.95 12.98 -2.83
CA PHE A 720 17.21 13.60 -3.24
C PHE A 720 18.21 13.60 -2.08
N THR A 721 19.47 13.84 -2.43
CA THR A 721 20.60 14.05 -1.51
C THR A 721 21.04 15.51 -1.68
N ALA A 722 21.38 16.20 -0.60
CA ALA A 722 21.82 17.60 -0.65
C ALA A 722 22.68 17.96 0.56
N GLU A 723 23.43 19.05 0.44
CA GLU A 723 24.01 19.73 1.60
C GLU A 723 23.00 20.76 2.13
N LEU A 724 23.17 21.13 3.39
CA LEU A 724 22.42 22.18 4.07
C LEU A 724 23.40 23.23 4.58
N ALA A 725 23.03 24.50 4.49
CA ALA A 725 23.82 25.63 4.97
C ALA A 725 22.95 26.58 5.81
N LEU A 726 23.54 27.17 6.84
CA LEU A 726 23.03 28.39 7.47
C LEU A 726 23.63 29.58 6.74
N LYS A 727 22.83 30.29 5.95
CA LYS A 727 23.21 31.60 5.40
C LYS A 727 22.69 32.71 6.29
N PHE A 728 23.43 33.80 6.41
CA PHE A 728 22.97 34.99 7.09
C PHE A 728 22.13 35.83 6.12
N ASP A 729 20.95 36.24 6.57
CA ASP A 729 20.06 37.14 5.87
C ASP A 729 20.22 38.54 6.46
N GLU A 730 20.66 39.51 5.66
CA GLU A 730 20.93 40.87 6.13
C GLU A 730 19.66 41.71 6.36
N GLU A 731 18.54 41.35 5.72
CA GLU A 731 17.25 42.05 5.86
C GLU A 731 16.55 41.63 7.17
N GLU A 732 16.48 40.33 7.46
CA GLU A 732 15.98 39.79 8.74
C GLU A 732 17.02 39.78 9.87
N LYS A 733 18.31 40.03 9.57
CA LYS A 733 19.46 39.95 10.49
C LYS A 733 19.51 38.63 11.26
N ASN A 734 19.32 37.52 10.53
CA ASN A 734 19.10 36.20 11.11
C ASN A 734 19.70 35.09 10.24
N TRP A 735 20.00 33.94 10.84
CA TRP A 735 20.54 32.78 10.10
C TRP A 735 19.39 31.90 9.59
N LYS A 736 19.30 31.72 8.27
CA LYS A 736 18.29 30.89 7.58
C LYS A 736 18.90 29.58 7.09
N LEU A 737 18.15 28.48 7.26
CA LEU A 737 18.48 27.17 6.69
C LEU A 737 18.13 27.16 5.20
N GLU A 738 19.13 26.91 4.38
CA GLU A 738 19.01 26.68 2.94
C GLU A 738 19.55 25.31 2.53
N PHE A 739 19.06 24.81 1.39
CA PHE A 739 19.67 23.68 0.69
C PHE A 739 20.79 24.19 -0.21
N ASP A 740 22.01 23.72 0.04
CA ASP A 740 23.12 23.93 -0.88
C ASP A 740 23.15 22.77 -1.88
N PHE A 741 23.01 23.13 -3.16
CA PHE A 741 23.10 22.22 -4.30
C PHE A 741 24.41 22.43 -5.08
N GLY A 742 25.32 23.29 -4.60
CA GLY A 742 26.51 23.72 -5.33
C GLY A 742 26.19 24.49 -6.62
N ASN A 743 24.99 25.08 -6.70
CA ASN A 743 24.59 26.02 -7.75
C ASN A 743 25.03 27.43 -7.36
N GLU A 744 26.33 27.62 -7.18
CA GLU A 744 26.94 28.89 -7.58
C GLU A 744 26.78 28.99 -9.11
N GLU A 745 26.54 30.19 -9.64
CA GLU A 745 26.38 30.37 -11.09
C GLU A 745 27.65 29.93 -11.80
N ASP A 746 27.54 29.22 -12.94
CA ASP A 746 28.71 28.59 -13.58
C ASP A 746 29.77 29.67 -13.87
N PRO A 747 30.99 29.63 -13.28
CA PRO A 747 31.88 30.80 -13.27
C PRO A 747 32.37 31.22 -14.65
N ALA A 748 32.31 30.31 -15.61
CA ALA A 748 32.46 30.59 -17.05
C ALA A 748 31.46 31.64 -17.60
N THR A 749 30.38 31.92 -16.87
CA THR A 749 29.31 32.89 -17.20
C THR A 749 29.33 34.14 -16.31
N THR A 750 29.80 34.05 -15.06
CA THR A 750 29.93 35.22 -14.17
C THR A 750 31.23 35.99 -14.39
N GLY A 751 32.28 35.31 -14.87
CA GLY A 751 33.63 35.86 -14.98
C GLY A 751 34.40 35.90 -13.64
N GLU A 752 33.86 35.25 -12.60
CA GLU A 752 34.50 35.19 -11.28
C GLU A 752 35.75 34.30 -11.31
N ILE A 753 36.86 34.83 -10.78
CA ILE A 753 38.16 34.15 -10.79
C ILE A 753 38.24 33.24 -9.56
N ILE A 754 38.27 31.92 -9.81
CA ILE A 754 38.36 30.93 -8.74
C ILE A 754 39.84 30.76 -8.32
N ASP A 755 40.09 30.81 -7.01
CA ASP A 755 41.34 30.34 -6.43
C ASP A 755 41.24 28.85 -6.06
N LEU A 756 42.12 28.04 -6.64
CA LEU A 756 42.27 26.60 -6.36
C LEU A 756 43.62 26.29 -5.71
N SER A 757 44.44 27.30 -5.40
CA SER A 757 45.82 27.14 -4.91
C SER A 757 45.91 26.46 -3.53
N ALA A 758 44.89 26.62 -2.70
CA ALA A 758 44.78 26.00 -1.38
C ALA A 758 44.23 24.55 -1.40
N GLN A 759 43.89 23.99 -2.57
CA GLN A 759 43.39 22.62 -2.68
C GLN A 759 44.45 21.62 -3.15
N GLU A 760 44.34 20.37 -2.69
CA GLU A 760 45.04 19.24 -3.29
C GLU A 760 44.29 18.70 -4.53
N PRO A 761 44.97 18.48 -5.67
CA PRO A 761 44.35 17.91 -6.87
C PRO A 761 44.08 16.41 -6.72
N LEU A 762 42.99 15.94 -7.34
CA LEU A 762 42.55 14.54 -7.28
C LEU A 762 43.25 13.65 -8.32
N GLY A 763 43.70 14.24 -9.42
CA GLY A 763 44.31 13.52 -10.54
C GLY A 763 44.27 14.32 -11.84
N PRO A 764 44.79 13.74 -12.94
CA PRO A 764 44.76 14.35 -14.27
C PRO A 764 43.36 14.25 -14.90
N CYS A 765 42.94 15.31 -15.58
CA CYS A 765 41.68 15.38 -16.32
C CYS A 765 41.73 14.46 -17.56
N PRO A 766 40.77 13.53 -17.73
CA PRO A 766 40.79 12.57 -18.83
C PRO A 766 40.45 13.17 -20.21
N LYS A 767 40.18 14.48 -20.29
CA LYS A 767 40.09 15.23 -21.56
C LYS A 767 41.39 15.95 -21.96
N CYS A 768 42.17 16.45 -21.01
CA CYS A 768 43.22 17.43 -21.31
C CYS A 768 44.49 17.36 -20.42
N GLY A 769 44.59 16.39 -19.51
CA GLY A 769 45.74 16.17 -18.62
C GLY A 769 45.91 17.17 -17.47
N ALA A 770 45.23 18.32 -17.52
CA ALA A 770 45.22 19.34 -16.47
C ALA A 770 44.60 18.81 -15.16
N ARG A 771 44.94 19.38 -14.00
CA ARG A 771 44.48 18.87 -12.69
C ARG A 771 42.98 18.97 -12.50
N VAL A 772 42.40 18.03 -11.75
CA VAL A 772 41.00 18.05 -11.30
C VAL A 772 40.92 18.38 -9.81
N TYR A 773 39.96 19.23 -9.47
CA TYR A 773 39.73 19.81 -8.15
C TYR A 773 38.25 19.67 -7.73
N GLU A 774 37.96 20.01 -6.47
CA GLU A 774 36.60 20.04 -5.95
C GLU A 774 36.03 21.46 -5.97
N TRP A 775 34.88 21.64 -6.62
CA TRP A 775 34.23 22.94 -6.68
C TRP A 775 32.70 22.82 -6.67
N GLY A 776 32.06 23.44 -5.68
CA GLY A 776 30.66 23.25 -5.36
C GLY A 776 30.29 21.75 -5.26
N SER A 777 29.18 21.38 -5.90
CA SER A 777 28.66 20.02 -5.98
C SER A 777 29.35 19.15 -7.06
N ASN A 778 30.51 19.57 -7.56
CA ASN A 778 31.20 18.92 -8.67
C ASN A 778 32.70 18.70 -8.39
N TYR A 779 33.25 17.78 -9.18
CA TYR A 779 34.66 17.69 -9.53
C TYR A 779 34.86 18.39 -10.88
N VAL A 780 35.80 19.34 -10.94
CA VAL A 780 36.05 20.19 -12.13
C VAL A 780 37.53 20.14 -12.53
N CYS A 781 37.80 20.22 -13.83
CA CYS A 781 39.15 20.45 -14.34
C CYS A 781 39.58 21.92 -14.08
N GLU A 782 40.85 22.17 -13.72
CA GLU A 782 41.40 23.52 -13.47
C GLU A 782 41.24 24.46 -14.67
N ARG A 783 41.23 23.90 -15.89
CA ARG A 783 40.97 24.61 -17.16
C ARG A 783 39.49 24.70 -17.58
N ALA A 784 38.57 24.18 -16.77
CA ALA A 784 37.13 24.22 -17.02
C ALA A 784 36.41 25.33 -16.24
N VAL A 785 37.16 26.17 -15.54
CA VAL A 785 36.72 27.33 -14.77
C VAL A 785 37.72 28.48 -14.97
N PRO A 786 37.32 29.76 -14.83
CA PRO A 786 38.26 30.87 -14.79
C PRO A 786 39.13 30.77 -13.53
N THR A 787 40.45 30.91 -13.70
CA THR A 787 41.41 31.01 -12.59
C THR A 787 42.42 32.12 -12.88
N ALA A 788 43.17 32.57 -11.87
CA ALA A 788 44.09 33.72 -12.03
C ALA A 788 45.17 33.51 -13.11
N GLY A 789 45.59 32.25 -13.35
CA GLY A 789 46.51 31.89 -14.44
C GLY A 789 45.84 31.50 -15.76
N HIS A 790 44.51 31.42 -15.80
CA HIS A 790 43.73 30.91 -16.94
C HIS A 790 42.30 31.51 -16.93
N PRO A 791 42.10 32.76 -17.39
CA PRO A 791 40.81 33.46 -17.24
C PRO A 791 39.69 32.95 -18.16
N THR A 792 40.02 32.24 -19.25
CA THR A 792 39.05 31.76 -20.24
C THR A 792 39.04 30.23 -20.26
N PRO A 793 37.96 29.55 -19.86
CA PRO A 793 37.88 28.09 -19.87
C PRO A 793 38.21 27.48 -21.24
N THR A 794 39.03 26.41 -21.24
CA THR A 794 39.45 25.65 -22.43
C THR A 794 39.18 24.15 -22.32
N CYS A 795 38.52 23.73 -21.24
CA CYS A 795 38.02 22.37 -21.03
C CYS A 795 36.58 22.43 -20.52
N ASP A 796 35.83 21.34 -20.66
CA ASP A 796 34.44 21.18 -20.22
C ASP A 796 34.26 19.97 -19.28
N PHE A 797 35.35 19.47 -18.68
CA PHE A 797 35.28 18.31 -17.78
C PHE A 797 34.71 18.74 -16.41
N ARG A 798 33.50 18.26 -16.15
CA ARG A 798 32.76 18.40 -14.89
C ARG A 798 32.06 17.07 -14.59
N SER A 799 32.17 16.57 -13.36
CA SER A 799 31.45 15.38 -12.87
C SER A 799 30.82 15.69 -11.52
N GLY A 800 29.55 15.35 -11.30
CA GLY A 800 28.89 15.61 -10.02
C GLY A 800 29.49 14.79 -8.88
N LYS A 801 29.60 15.40 -7.69
CA LYS A 801 29.88 14.72 -6.40
C LYS A 801 28.76 13.77 -6.00
N ILE A 802 27.54 13.98 -6.52
CA ILE A 802 26.38 13.11 -6.31
C ILE A 802 25.78 12.75 -7.67
N ILE A 803 25.71 11.47 -7.99
CA ILE A 803 25.15 10.96 -9.25
C ILE A 803 24.02 9.99 -8.90
N LEU A 804 22.78 10.30 -9.32
CA LEU A 804 21.58 9.48 -9.03
C LEU A 804 21.46 9.03 -7.56
N GLN A 805 21.64 9.98 -6.62
CA GLN A 805 21.61 9.82 -5.15
C GLN A 805 22.84 9.14 -4.52
N GLN A 806 23.68 8.45 -5.28
CA GLN A 806 24.98 7.93 -4.83
C GLN A 806 25.99 9.09 -4.71
N PRO A 807 26.58 9.33 -3.52
CA PRO A 807 27.77 10.15 -3.40
C PRO A 807 28.96 9.45 -4.08
N VAL A 808 29.79 10.21 -4.77
CA VAL A 808 31.04 9.74 -5.37
C VAL A 808 32.15 10.34 -4.52
N GLU A 809 32.71 9.56 -3.61
CA GLU A 809 33.72 10.03 -2.67
C GLU A 809 35.03 10.44 -3.38
N ARG A 810 35.86 11.24 -2.71
CA ARG A 810 37.12 11.77 -3.24
C ARG A 810 38.03 10.67 -3.78
N GLU A 811 38.17 9.57 -3.06
CA GLU A 811 38.97 8.39 -3.46
C GLU A 811 38.42 7.73 -4.72
N GLN A 812 37.10 7.70 -4.88
CA GLN A 812 36.44 7.10 -6.04
C GLN A 812 36.61 7.98 -7.28
N MET A 813 36.55 9.31 -7.14
CA MET A 813 36.90 10.22 -8.23
C MET A 813 38.38 10.11 -8.59
N SER A 814 39.31 10.18 -7.62
CA SER A 814 40.75 10.02 -7.87
C SER A 814 41.06 8.69 -8.57
N LYS A 815 40.39 7.61 -8.19
CA LYS A 815 40.49 6.30 -8.83
C LYS A 815 39.93 6.30 -10.26
N LEU A 816 38.80 6.96 -10.52
CA LEU A 816 38.28 7.17 -11.88
C LEU A 816 39.24 7.96 -12.77
N LEU A 817 39.90 8.99 -12.24
CA LEU A 817 40.90 9.79 -12.97
C LEU A 817 42.18 8.99 -13.25
N ALA A 818 42.65 8.20 -12.29
CA ALA A 818 43.89 7.41 -12.40
C ALA A 818 43.74 6.11 -13.20
N THR A 819 42.56 5.47 -13.18
CA THR A 819 42.33 4.12 -13.75
C THR A 819 41.23 4.07 -14.81
N GLY A 820 40.56 5.20 -15.07
CA GLY A 820 39.40 5.29 -15.95
C GLY A 820 38.07 4.83 -15.32
N LYS A 821 38.06 4.29 -14.09
CA LYS A 821 36.89 3.61 -13.50
C LYS A 821 36.84 3.68 -11.96
N THR A 822 35.65 3.71 -11.36
CA THR A 822 35.45 3.58 -9.90
C THR A 822 35.47 2.10 -9.44
N ASP A 823 35.32 1.87 -8.14
CA ASP A 823 34.77 0.61 -7.63
C ASP A 823 33.28 0.46 -7.96
N LEU A 824 32.69 -0.68 -7.58
CA LEU A 824 31.27 -0.96 -7.76
C LEU A 824 30.44 -0.17 -6.73
N LEU A 825 29.83 0.93 -7.16
CA LEU A 825 28.96 1.76 -6.35
C LEU A 825 27.51 1.22 -6.43
N ASP A 826 26.82 1.14 -5.28
CA ASP A 826 25.59 0.33 -5.16
C ASP A 826 24.33 1.07 -4.68
N LYS A 827 24.42 2.38 -4.43
CA LYS A 827 23.33 3.24 -3.97
C LYS A 827 22.71 4.09 -5.09
N PHE A 828 23.03 3.82 -6.37
CA PHE A 828 22.41 4.52 -7.50
C PHE A 828 20.92 4.20 -7.61
N VAL A 829 20.05 5.21 -7.67
CA VAL A 829 18.60 5.02 -7.81
C VAL A 829 18.12 5.46 -9.19
N SER A 830 17.55 4.53 -9.95
CA SER A 830 17.09 4.82 -11.32
C SER A 830 15.84 5.71 -11.32
N MET A 831 15.94 6.91 -11.88
CA MET A 831 14.80 7.84 -12.05
C MET A 831 13.59 7.21 -12.77
N ARG A 832 13.81 6.24 -13.67
CA ARG A 832 12.76 5.58 -14.45
C ARG A 832 12.02 4.48 -13.67
N THR A 833 12.74 3.66 -12.91
CA THR A 833 12.16 2.47 -12.24
C THR A 833 12.04 2.60 -10.73
N ARG A 834 12.63 3.64 -10.13
CA ARG A 834 12.73 3.88 -8.68
C ARG A 834 13.32 2.70 -7.90
N ARG A 835 14.19 1.90 -8.54
CA ARG A 835 14.93 0.80 -7.91
C ARG A 835 16.41 1.18 -7.77
N PRO A 836 17.08 0.74 -6.68
CA PRO A 836 18.52 0.81 -6.59
C PRO A 836 19.17 -0.11 -7.65
N PHE A 837 20.38 0.20 -8.06
CA PHE A 837 21.22 -0.64 -8.92
C PHE A 837 22.70 -0.46 -8.60
N LYS A 838 23.49 -1.51 -8.86
CA LYS A 838 24.96 -1.45 -8.81
C LYS A 838 25.53 -1.12 -10.18
N ALA A 839 26.54 -0.24 -10.20
CA ALA A 839 27.31 0.08 -11.40
C ALA A 839 28.70 0.62 -11.02
N TYR A 840 29.63 0.53 -11.96
CA TYR A 840 30.82 1.36 -11.94
C TYR A 840 30.51 2.67 -12.68
N LEU A 841 31.17 3.76 -12.29
CA LEU A 841 31.35 4.92 -13.14
C LEU A 841 32.63 4.72 -13.94
N ALA A 842 32.55 4.85 -15.26
CA ALA A 842 33.68 4.70 -16.17
C ALA A 842 33.79 5.92 -17.09
N TRP A 843 35.01 6.31 -17.44
CA TRP A 843 35.25 7.34 -18.43
C TRP A 843 35.00 6.82 -19.86
N ASP A 844 34.07 7.47 -20.57
CA ASP A 844 33.80 7.21 -21.98
C ASP A 844 34.49 8.28 -22.82
N ALA A 845 35.56 7.88 -23.51
CA ALA A 845 36.35 8.76 -24.36
C ALA A 845 35.67 9.13 -25.69
N GLU A 846 34.76 8.30 -26.22
CA GLU A 846 34.00 8.65 -27.43
C GLU A 846 32.88 9.64 -27.12
N ALA A 847 32.20 9.46 -25.98
CA ALA A 847 31.13 10.34 -25.52
C ALA A 847 31.63 11.55 -24.70
N GLY A 848 32.94 11.59 -24.39
CA GLY A 848 33.61 12.68 -23.66
C GLY A 848 33.05 12.93 -22.25
N LYS A 849 32.64 11.88 -21.53
CA LYS A 849 31.93 12.00 -20.24
C LYS A 849 32.04 10.73 -19.38
N VAL A 850 31.67 10.83 -18.12
CA VAL A 850 31.47 9.66 -17.23
C VAL A 850 30.14 8.96 -17.58
N ASN A 851 30.18 7.64 -17.72
CA ASN A 851 29.04 6.76 -18.03
C ASN A 851 28.93 5.60 -17.02
N PHE A 852 27.78 4.92 -17.00
CA PHE A 852 27.56 3.72 -16.17
C PHE A 852 28.02 2.44 -16.88
N GLU A 853 28.89 1.68 -16.23
CA GLU A 853 29.23 0.30 -16.62
C GLU A 853 28.61 -0.68 -15.62
N PHE A 854 28.04 -1.78 -16.09
CA PHE A 854 27.34 -2.76 -15.24
C PHE A 854 28.09 -4.09 -15.20
N GLU A 855 28.05 -4.77 -14.04
CA GLU A 855 28.65 -6.11 -13.89
C GLU A 855 28.12 -7.11 -14.94
N PRO A 856 28.98 -8.00 -15.49
CA PRO A 856 28.55 -9.09 -16.36
C PRO A 856 27.52 -9.99 -15.69
N ARG A 857 26.31 -10.08 -16.28
CA ARG A 857 25.20 -10.86 -15.71
C ARG A 857 25.46 -12.36 -15.78
N THR A 858 25.93 -12.94 -14.68
CA THR A 858 25.98 -14.40 -14.45
C THR A 858 24.56 -14.97 -14.28
N SER A 859 23.89 -15.29 -15.39
CA SER A 859 22.52 -15.81 -15.36
C SER A 859 22.47 -17.23 -14.78
N LYS A 860 21.93 -17.37 -13.56
CA LYS A 860 21.62 -18.66 -12.89
C LYS A 860 20.54 -19.52 -13.59
N PHE A 861 20.22 -19.25 -14.86
CA PHE A 861 19.28 -20.01 -15.69
C PHE A 861 19.88 -20.26 -17.08
N PRO A 862 19.80 -21.48 -17.64
CA PRO A 862 20.26 -21.75 -19.00
C PRO A 862 19.36 -21.06 -20.04
N PRO A 863 19.92 -20.59 -21.17
CA PRO A 863 19.16 -19.91 -22.21
C PRO A 863 18.16 -20.85 -22.88
N ARG A 864 16.93 -20.37 -23.09
CA ARG A 864 15.90 -21.11 -23.85
C ARG A 864 16.35 -21.31 -25.30
N LYS A 865 16.47 -22.57 -25.75
CA LYS A 865 16.63 -22.91 -27.18
C LYS A 865 15.41 -22.39 -27.94
N GLY A 866 15.60 -21.44 -28.86
CA GLY A 866 14.47 -20.85 -29.62
C GLY A 866 14.70 -19.47 -30.25
N ALA A 867 15.94 -19.06 -30.53
CA ALA A 867 16.23 -17.85 -31.30
C ALA A 867 17.50 -18.06 -32.16
N PRO A 868 17.55 -17.58 -33.42
CA PRO A 868 18.75 -17.68 -34.24
C PRO A 868 19.82 -16.72 -33.72
N ALA A 869 21.05 -17.23 -33.57
CA ALA A 869 22.17 -16.41 -33.13
C ALA A 869 22.53 -15.35 -34.18
N LYS A 870 22.78 -14.12 -33.74
CA LYS A 870 23.58 -13.14 -34.50
C LYS A 870 24.93 -13.01 -33.82
N THR A 871 25.98 -13.20 -34.61
CA THR A 871 27.39 -13.06 -34.20
C THR A 871 27.70 -11.62 -33.82
N ALA A 872 28.65 -11.44 -32.90
CA ALA A 872 29.17 -10.14 -32.54
C ALA A 872 29.91 -9.46 -33.71
N LYS A 873 29.96 -8.13 -33.69
CA LYS A 873 30.96 -7.30 -34.38
C LYS A 873 31.19 -6.01 -33.59
N GLU A 874 32.40 -5.50 -33.68
CA GLU A 874 32.94 -4.38 -32.88
C GLU A 874 32.57 -2.98 -33.44
N PRO A 875 32.83 -1.88 -32.69
CA PRO A 875 32.12 -0.61 -32.85
C PRO A 875 32.64 0.29 -33.98
N GLY A 876 31.86 1.33 -34.31
CA GLY A 876 32.18 2.24 -35.41
C GLY A 876 31.21 3.43 -35.62
N THR A 877 30.99 4.25 -34.59
CA THR A 877 30.51 5.65 -34.67
C THR A 877 29.14 5.88 -35.39
N PRO A 878 28.63 7.12 -35.65
CA PRO A 878 27.43 7.56 -34.93
C PRO A 878 26.20 7.86 -35.80
N TYR A 879 25.01 7.54 -35.27
CA TYR A 879 23.73 7.73 -35.96
C TYR A 879 23.24 9.20 -35.92
N LYS A 880 23.50 9.98 -36.98
CA LYS A 880 22.72 11.19 -37.28
C LYS A 880 21.38 10.82 -37.93
N ALA A 881 20.33 11.58 -37.65
CA ALA A 881 18.98 11.34 -38.18
C ALA A 881 18.52 12.50 -39.09
N THR A 882 18.14 12.20 -40.33
CA THR A 882 17.50 13.17 -41.25
C THR A 882 16.56 12.52 -42.28
N ALA A 883 15.39 13.16 -42.45
CA ALA A 883 14.63 13.32 -43.69
C ALA A 883 13.98 12.11 -44.43
N LYS A 884 13.11 12.47 -45.38
CA LYS A 884 12.28 11.60 -46.25
C LYS A 884 12.84 11.63 -47.68
N ALA A 885 12.64 10.58 -48.50
CA ALA A 885 12.00 10.68 -49.84
C ALA A 885 11.89 9.35 -50.64
N ALA A 886 10.80 9.27 -51.43
CA ALA A 886 10.61 8.69 -52.78
C ALA A 886 11.26 7.37 -53.31
N LYS A 887 10.36 6.49 -53.79
CA LYS A 887 10.38 5.60 -54.99
C LYS A 887 11.66 5.46 -55.86
N ALA A 888 12.03 4.19 -56.17
CA ALA A 888 12.06 3.55 -57.52
C ALA A 888 12.63 2.09 -57.40
N VAL A 889 11.95 0.99 -57.74
CA VAL A 889 11.57 0.37 -59.06
C VAL A 889 12.64 -0.60 -59.65
N ALA A 890 12.20 -1.85 -59.86
CA ALA A 890 12.78 -2.95 -60.67
C ALA A 890 14.14 -3.60 -60.23
N GLY A 891 14.34 -4.93 -60.42
CA GLY A 891 13.38 -5.98 -60.80
C GLY A 891 14.01 -7.28 -61.34
N LYS A 892 13.15 -8.25 -61.71
CA LYS A 892 13.45 -9.56 -62.39
C LYS A 892 14.22 -10.60 -61.54
N THR A 893 14.12 -11.93 -61.71
CA THR A 893 13.20 -12.91 -62.38
C THR A 893 13.50 -14.28 -61.72
N ALA A 894 12.61 -15.25 -61.38
CA ALA A 894 11.34 -15.77 -61.90
C ALA A 894 11.45 -17.06 -62.78
N ALA A 895 11.20 -18.23 -62.16
CA ALA A 895 10.69 -19.48 -62.77
C ALA A 895 10.09 -20.34 -61.62
N LYS A 896 8.87 -20.89 -61.59
CA LYS A 896 7.89 -21.50 -62.53
C LYS A 896 8.17 -22.97 -62.94
N LYS A 897 7.42 -23.91 -62.35
CA LYS A 897 6.51 -24.84 -63.08
C LYS A 897 5.50 -25.55 -62.16
N ALA A 898 4.30 -25.78 -62.71
CA ALA A 898 3.14 -26.56 -62.25
C ALA A 898 2.31 -26.90 -63.55
N PRO A 899 1.19 -27.67 -63.58
CA PRO A 899 0.08 -27.84 -62.62
C PRO A 899 0.06 -29.30 -62.06
N ALA A 900 -1.00 -30.08 -61.80
CA ALA A 900 -2.47 -30.04 -62.02
C ALA A 900 -3.21 -31.11 -61.14
N ALA A 901 -4.55 -31.20 -61.04
CA ALA A 901 -5.65 -30.23 -60.92
C ALA A 901 -7.01 -30.97 -60.69
N LYS A 902 -8.05 -30.26 -60.20
CA LYS A 902 -9.47 -30.66 -60.04
C LYS A 902 -9.78 -31.58 -58.82
N LYS A 903 -10.91 -31.45 -58.10
CA LYS A 903 -12.10 -30.59 -58.30
C LYS A 903 -12.87 -30.26 -56.98
N ALA A 904 -13.04 -28.96 -56.70
CA ALA A 904 -14.24 -28.26 -56.13
C ALA A 904 -14.88 -28.67 -54.77
N PRO A 905 -15.78 -27.85 -54.16
CA PRO A 905 -16.14 -26.45 -54.43
C PRO A 905 -15.81 -25.47 -53.26
N ALA A 906 -16.00 -24.16 -53.48
CA ALA A 906 -15.65 -23.11 -52.51
C ALA A 906 -16.85 -22.60 -51.66
N LYS A 907 -16.57 -22.18 -50.41
CA LYS A 907 -17.51 -21.40 -49.58
C LYS A 907 -17.35 -19.90 -49.85
N LYS A 908 -18.47 -19.14 -49.79
CA LYS A 908 -18.48 -17.67 -49.92
C LYS A 908 -17.71 -17.02 -48.77
N ALA A 909 -16.88 -16.02 -49.08
CA ALA A 909 -16.30 -15.13 -48.07
C ALA A 909 -17.33 -14.09 -47.59
N ALA A 910 -17.34 -13.79 -46.30
CA ALA A 910 -18.14 -12.71 -45.73
C ALA A 910 -17.34 -11.40 -45.68
N ALA A 911 -18.02 -10.25 -45.78
CA ALA A 911 -17.37 -8.94 -45.83
C ALA A 911 -16.62 -8.59 -44.53
N PRO A 912 -15.52 -7.81 -44.61
CA PRO A 912 -14.82 -7.32 -43.43
C PRO A 912 -15.71 -6.39 -42.60
N LYS A 913 -15.72 -6.57 -41.27
CA LYS A 913 -16.50 -5.73 -40.36
C LYS A 913 -15.90 -4.32 -40.28
N ALA A 914 -16.75 -3.30 -40.41
CA ALA A 914 -16.37 -1.90 -40.24
C ALA A 914 -15.82 -1.62 -38.82
N PRO A 915 -14.91 -0.64 -38.65
CA PRO A 915 -14.44 -0.22 -37.33
C PRO A 915 -15.58 0.37 -36.49
N ARG A 916 -15.41 0.35 -35.16
CA ARG A 916 -16.35 0.96 -34.21
C ARG A 916 -16.55 2.44 -34.56
N LYS A 917 -17.81 2.88 -34.69
CA LYS A 917 -18.15 4.31 -34.68
C LYS A 917 -17.65 4.93 -33.39
N THR A 918 -16.88 6.01 -33.51
CA THR A 918 -16.71 7.01 -32.45
C THR A 918 -18.07 7.66 -32.14
N GLY A 919 -18.19 8.28 -30.96
CA GLY A 919 -19.33 9.17 -30.69
C GLY A 919 -19.36 10.34 -31.68
N PRO A 920 -20.51 11.01 -31.85
CA PRO A 920 -20.58 12.22 -32.68
C PRO A 920 -19.53 13.22 -32.22
N GLY A 921 -18.73 13.74 -33.16
CA GLY A 921 -17.77 14.80 -32.88
C GLY A 921 -18.49 16.09 -32.48
N LEU A 922 -17.82 16.93 -31.69
CA LEU A 922 -18.32 18.26 -31.38
C LEU A 922 -18.04 19.18 -32.58
N THR A 923 -19.03 19.98 -32.96
CA THR A 923 -18.91 20.91 -34.08
C THR A 923 -18.17 22.16 -33.61
N PRO A 924 -17.06 22.56 -34.25
CA PRO A 924 -16.38 23.80 -33.90
C PRO A 924 -17.13 25.03 -34.43
N SER A 925 -17.31 26.04 -33.59
CA SER A 925 -17.77 27.37 -34.00
C SER A 925 -16.85 27.95 -35.09
N ALA A 926 -17.38 28.85 -35.94
CA ALA A 926 -16.65 29.37 -37.11
C ALA A 926 -15.24 29.91 -36.80
N ALA A 927 -15.08 30.59 -35.66
CA ALA A 927 -13.78 31.08 -35.19
C ALA A 927 -12.77 29.95 -34.92
N LEU A 928 -13.20 28.87 -34.24
CA LEU A 928 -12.36 27.72 -33.96
C LEU A 928 -12.14 26.85 -35.22
N ALA A 929 -13.14 26.76 -36.09
CA ALA A 929 -13.06 26.05 -37.37
C ALA A 929 -12.00 26.63 -38.30
N ALA A 930 -11.77 27.95 -38.27
CA ALA A 930 -10.69 28.62 -39.00
C ALA A 930 -9.26 28.22 -38.54
N VAL A 931 -9.15 27.51 -37.41
CA VAL A 931 -7.89 27.06 -36.78
C VAL A 931 -7.72 25.54 -36.85
N ILE A 932 -8.78 24.77 -36.62
CA ILE A 932 -8.72 23.29 -36.53
C ILE A 932 -9.46 22.54 -37.67
N GLY A 933 -10.07 23.27 -38.60
CA GLY A 933 -11.00 22.74 -39.59
C GLY A 933 -12.44 22.66 -39.07
N SER A 934 -13.41 22.62 -39.99
CA SER A 934 -14.86 22.60 -39.69
C SER A 934 -15.43 21.20 -39.39
N GLU A 935 -14.65 20.14 -39.58
CA GLU A 935 -15.08 18.76 -39.31
C GLU A 935 -15.37 18.53 -37.81
N PRO A 936 -16.49 17.88 -37.44
CA PRO A 936 -16.77 17.54 -36.05
C PRO A 936 -15.70 16.58 -35.48
N VAL A 937 -15.10 16.96 -34.35
CA VAL A 937 -13.93 16.28 -33.75
C VAL A 937 -14.13 15.96 -32.27
N ALA A 938 -13.39 14.95 -31.76
CA ALA A 938 -13.42 14.65 -30.34
C ALA A 938 -12.72 15.75 -29.51
N ARG A 939 -13.23 16.08 -28.32
CA ARG A 939 -12.68 17.16 -27.46
C ARG A 939 -11.19 16.99 -27.12
N THR A 940 -10.70 15.75 -27.08
CA THR A 940 -9.28 15.40 -26.91
C THR A 940 -8.42 15.74 -28.15
N GLU A 941 -8.99 15.65 -29.35
CA GLU A 941 -8.32 15.96 -30.60
C GLU A 941 -8.33 17.45 -30.91
N VAL A 942 -9.37 18.18 -30.50
CA VAL A 942 -9.45 19.65 -30.59
C VAL A 942 -8.22 20.31 -29.97
N ILE A 943 -7.88 19.95 -28.74
CA ILE A 943 -6.72 20.51 -28.01
C ILE A 943 -5.41 20.13 -28.71
N LYS A 944 -5.33 18.94 -29.32
CA LYS A 944 -4.17 18.53 -30.12
C LYS A 944 -4.03 19.37 -31.38
N LYS A 945 -5.07 19.46 -32.22
CA LYS A 945 -5.07 20.29 -33.45
C LYS A 945 -4.72 21.75 -33.14
N LEU A 946 -5.24 22.29 -32.04
CA LEU A 946 -4.93 23.65 -31.58
C LEU A 946 -3.44 23.82 -31.21
N TRP A 947 -2.85 22.86 -30.49
CA TRP A 947 -1.42 22.87 -30.18
C TRP A 947 -0.53 22.66 -31.41
N ASP A 948 -0.99 21.86 -32.38
CA ASP A 948 -0.29 21.68 -33.65
C ASP A 948 -0.28 23.00 -34.45
N TYR A 949 -1.40 23.76 -34.44
CA TYR A 949 -1.46 25.12 -35.02
C TYR A 949 -0.55 26.12 -34.29
N ILE A 950 -0.61 26.18 -32.95
CA ILE A 950 0.21 27.09 -32.13
C ILE A 950 1.71 26.88 -32.41
N LYS A 951 2.15 25.63 -32.53
CA LYS A 951 3.54 25.29 -32.84
C LYS A 951 3.92 25.61 -34.28
N ALA A 952 3.04 25.33 -35.24
CA ALA A 952 3.28 25.61 -36.66
C ALA A 952 3.47 27.10 -36.96
N ASN A 953 2.81 27.98 -36.19
CA ASN A 953 2.86 29.43 -36.35
C ASN A 953 3.78 30.13 -35.32
N GLY A 954 4.53 29.39 -34.50
CA GLY A 954 5.48 29.96 -33.53
C GLY A 954 4.85 30.74 -32.37
N LEU A 955 3.57 30.52 -32.06
CA LEU A 955 2.76 31.38 -31.20
C LEU A 955 2.91 31.12 -29.68
N GLN A 956 3.83 30.23 -29.29
CA GLN A 956 4.19 30.00 -27.89
C GLN A 956 5.24 31.02 -27.47
N ASP A 957 5.02 31.73 -26.36
CA ASP A 957 5.91 32.80 -25.95
C ASP A 957 7.32 32.28 -25.61
N ALA A 958 8.35 32.97 -26.14
CA ALA A 958 9.73 32.52 -26.08
C ALA A 958 10.31 32.53 -24.65
N THR A 959 9.93 33.55 -23.87
CA THR A 959 10.39 33.78 -22.50
C THR A 959 9.50 33.02 -21.52
N ASN A 960 8.18 33.18 -21.63
CA ASN A 960 7.20 32.48 -20.81
C ASN A 960 6.52 31.36 -21.60
N LYS A 961 7.16 30.19 -21.68
CA LYS A 961 6.66 29.01 -22.43
C LYS A 961 5.30 28.44 -21.93
N ARG A 962 4.66 29.05 -20.92
CA ARG A 962 3.28 28.76 -20.50
C ARG A 962 2.24 29.69 -21.13
N ALA A 963 2.68 30.80 -21.72
CA ALA A 963 1.85 31.77 -22.44
C ALA A 963 1.85 31.50 -23.96
N ILE A 964 0.76 31.91 -24.59
CA ILE A 964 0.49 31.71 -26.02
C ILE A 964 -0.08 33.04 -26.54
N ASN A 965 0.60 33.63 -27.50
CA ASN A 965 0.26 34.91 -28.11
C ASN A 965 -0.77 34.67 -29.23
N ALA A 966 -1.83 35.48 -29.28
CA ALA A 966 -2.93 35.30 -30.21
C ALA A 966 -2.60 35.88 -31.59
N ASP A 967 -2.61 35.06 -32.63
CA ASP A 967 -2.63 35.57 -34.01
C ASP A 967 -4.06 36.04 -34.39
N GLY A 968 -4.22 36.55 -35.61
CA GLY A 968 -5.52 37.02 -36.12
C GLY A 968 -6.63 35.96 -36.17
N LYS A 969 -6.30 34.65 -36.08
CA LYS A 969 -7.30 33.56 -36.06
C LYS A 969 -7.58 33.07 -34.64
N LEU A 970 -6.59 33.09 -33.76
CA LEU A 970 -6.72 32.75 -32.35
C LEU A 970 -7.35 33.89 -31.54
N LYS A 971 -7.16 35.17 -31.88
CA LYS A 971 -7.75 36.29 -31.14
C LYS A 971 -9.30 36.20 -31.02
N PRO A 972 -10.06 35.86 -32.07
CA PRO A 972 -11.50 35.57 -31.97
C PRO A 972 -11.88 34.30 -31.17
N VAL A 973 -10.94 33.36 -30.95
CA VAL A 973 -11.15 32.14 -30.15
C VAL A 973 -10.75 32.36 -28.69
N PHE A 974 -9.76 33.23 -28.43
CA PHE A 974 -9.20 33.49 -27.12
C PHE A 974 -9.87 34.66 -26.40
N GLY A 975 -10.42 35.62 -27.13
CA GLY A 975 -11.04 36.84 -26.59
C GLY A 975 -10.04 37.84 -25.98
N LYS A 976 -8.73 37.55 -26.05
CA LYS A 976 -7.62 38.39 -25.56
C LYS A 976 -6.33 38.05 -26.32
N ASP A 977 -5.38 38.97 -26.31
CA ASP A 977 -4.12 38.88 -27.06
C ASP A 977 -3.11 37.85 -26.53
N GLN A 978 -3.26 37.39 -25.28
CA GLN A 978 -2.43 36.32 -24.72
C GLN A 978 -3.25 35.43 -23.77
N VAL A 979 -3.11 34.10 -23.91
CA VAL A 979 -3.68 33.09 -23.00
C VAL A 979 -2.58 32.24 -22.39
N THR A 980 -2.84 31.66 -21.22
CA THR A 980 -2.00 30.59 -20.68
C THR A 980 -2.46 29.22 -21.15
N MET A 981 -1.54 28.26 -21.20
CA MET A 981 -1.81 26.87 -21.56
C MET A 981 -2.88 26.18 -20.69
N PHE A 982 -3.15 26.70 -19.48
CA PHE A 982 -4.16 26.19 -18.56
C PHE A 982 -5.57 26.70 -18.88
N GLU A 983 -5.71 27.88 -19.49
CA GLU A 983 -7.00 28.46 -19.86
C GLU A 983 -7.59 27.82 -21.12
N LEU A 984 -6.74 27.29 -22.02
CA LEU A 984 -7.13 26.72 -23.32
C LEU A 984 -8.35 25.79 -23.24
N ALA A 985 -8.35 24.81 -22.32
CA ALA A 985 -9.41 23.80 -22.24
C ALA A 985 -10.77 24.35 -21.78
N GLY A 986 -10.78 25.49 -21.07
CA GLY A 986 -11.97 26.22 -20.65
C GLY A 986 -12.46 27.20 -21.72
N ILE A 987 -11.54 27.91 -22.38
CA ILE A 987 -11.83 28.80 -23.52
C ILE A 987 -12.43 28.01 -24.68
N VAL A 988 -11.70 27.01 -25.18
CA VAL A 988 -12.10 26.14 -26.30
C VAL A 988 -13.42 25.40 -26.02
N GLY A 989 -13.71 25.12 -24.75
CA GLY A 989 -14.98 24.52 -24.33
C GLY A 989 -16.22 25.37 -24.64
N LYS A 990 -16.07 26.68 -24.88
CA LYS A 990 -17.15 27.60 -25.30
C LYS A 990 -17.36 27.62 -26.83
N HIS A 991 -16.41 27.07 -27.58
CA HIS A 991 -16.36 27.12 -29.05
C HIS A 991 -16.72 25.79 -29.71
N LEU A 992 -17.34 24.87 -28.96
CA LEU A 992 -17.70 23.51 -29.36
C LEU A 992 -19.17 23.24 -29.00
N SER A 993 -19.94 22.71 -29.96
CA SER A 993 -21.36 22.32 -29.82
C SER A 993 -21.60 20.89 -30.29
#